data_AF-A0A6V2YLT1-F1
#
_entry.id   AF-A0A6V2YLT1-F1
#
_cell.length_a   1.000
_cell.length_b   1.000
_cell.length_c   1.000
_cell.angle_alpha   90.00
_cell.angle_beta   90.00
_cell.angle_gamma   90.00
#
_symmetry.space_group_name_H-M   'P 1'
#
loop_
_entity.id
_entity.type
_entity.pdbx_description
1 polymer ?
#
loop_
_entity_poly.entity_id
_entity_poly.type
_entity_poly.pdbx_seq_one_letter_code
_entity_poly.pdbx_strand_id
1 'polypeptide(L)'
;MATPSCPPPSSGYVKMRRQQHRQQQPLVQPAAARSTAPAAATTHGTPQPRLRCCEPPSTTAKLWAGERYNGFNTVGVVDYPWPEQQLPGFQDTTVTANIGVCVSGGGCRSYAAGYGQMRALHNLHHLKRTRYLAGVSGGSWLTAVTVYNQNDTPDSVFYGASPPPEELTMAQLAELPKESLGYGATRDMFFGLLPRAARAGCLGCWTGDPGQVWSQSLGDAVLQPYGLGGDQFFTWNEQSREEALARNRHLKASDFLLPREGAPFLILSTSSLGPPKDGSLLAGSGAPLLSSTKNAFTNMESTPLYVGYPLLQDVDVTYADGSTATVTKGGMIEPFAYGGAAAGSSLSDAVPGASAVVEGLPPPELRWSLKQAAGASSVWGERDLYWLTASTDPSTRNDDRCQFGGGLFCCLRKYAVVTTGTSTIVDGLTKLLDVPLVGPLLPDWPKMAEQPQPPPSSRYRQGDGDLEGDILAQYNVLVRSVDHEVCFLNTSQPLAPRDKWDPYSETSEEELRDSISSFLPPLFGLSVGADRWGWPERDPATLRVFRESDFGPFVRAMQDSMADGKTAVVRMTLTTVGNDYMGVAPDKRLDLCLFYLSSSKEWEAQLPQDTRDQLAKGDDGPFAGFPHFGSFLPNPIVSCGAGGECCGLKGGLTSLTKEQTNLLAGLTDWAVMKNKELLADMFE
;
A
#
# COMPACT_ATOMS: atom_id res chain seq x y z
N MET A 1 56.85 10.81 -29.69
CA MET A 1 56.82 11.07 -28.24
C MET A 1 56.09 9.89 -27.58
N ALA A 2 56.75 9.27 -26.60
CA ALA A 2 56.37 8.17 -25.67
C ALA A 2 54.96 7.51 -25.83
N THR A 3 54.82 6.28 -26.37
CA THR A 3 54.82 4.90 -25.73
C THR A 3 53.55 4.52 -24.93
N PRO A 4 53.11 3.23 -24.85
CA PRO A 4 52.80 2.28 -25.94
C PRO A 4 51.52 1.42 -25.71
N SER A 5 51.06 0.82 -26.82
CA SER A 5 50.25 -0.41 -27.04
C SER A 5 50.68 -1.64 -26.19
N CYS A 6 49.96 -2.76 -25.96
CA CYS A 6 48.84 -3.47 -26.60
C CYS A 6 48.41 -4.66 -25.66
N PRO A 7 47.41 -5.51 -26.02
CA PRO A 7 46.54 -6.28 -25.10
C PRO A 7 46.83 -7.83 -25.05
N PRO A 8 45.83 -8.72 -24.81
CA PRO A 8 45.82 -9.82 -23.83
C PRO A 8 46.28 -11.18 -24.42
N PRO A 9 46.23 -12.32 -23.69
CA PRO A 9 45.07 -13.22 -23.83
C PRO A 9 44.78 -14.22 -22.67
N SER A 10 43.77 -15.02 -22.95
CA SER A 10 43.04 -16.09 -22.27
C SER A 10 43.75 -17.36 -21.80
N SER A 11 42.99 -18.10 -20.97
CA SER A 11 42.81 -19.57 -20.92
C SER A 11 43.75 -20.41 -20.05
N GLY A 12 43.17 -21.40 -19.36
CA GLY A 12 43.90 -22.61 -18.94
C GLY A 12 43.53 -23.19 -17.57
N TYR A 13 42.51 -24.05 -17.53
CA TYR A 13 42.25 -25.05 -16.48
C TYR A 13 43.49 -25.90 -16.13
N VAL A 14 43.73 -26.25 -14.85
CA VAL A 14 44.23 -27.59 -14.43
C VAL A 14 43.80 -27.95 -12.98
N LYS A 15 43.32 -29.19 -12.82
CA LYS A 15 42.96 -29.94 -11.60
C LYS A 15 44.18 -30.44 -10.79
N MET A 16 44.01 -30.67 -9.48
CA MET A 16 44.21 -31.97 -8.75
C MET A 16 44.90 -31.91 -7.37
N ARG A 17 44.20 -32.51 -6.39
CA ARG A 17 44.58 -33.51 -5.35
C ARG A 17 45.72 -33.30 -4.33
N ARG A 18 45.29 -33.36 -3.05
CA ARG A 18 45.75 -34.19 -1.89
C ARG A 18 47.24 -34.54 -1.74
N GLN A 19 47.83 -34.28 -0.56
CA GLN A 19 48.11 -35.29 0.50
C GLN A 19 48.87 -34.72 1.73
N GLN A 20 48.46 -35.16 2.93
CA GLN A 20 49.25 -35.61 4.11
C GLN A 20 50.30 -34.66 4.75
N HIS A 21 50.65 -34.65 6.05
CA HIS A 21 50.48 -35.53 7.21
C HIS A 21 50.91 -34.78 8.50
N ARG A 22 50.19 -35.01 9.62
CA ARG A 22 50.66 -35.37 11.00
C ARG A 22 51.68 -34.54 11.84
N GLN A 23 51.32 -34.45 13.15
CA GLN A 23 52.10 -34.36 14.41
C GLN A 23 51.88 -33.06 15.22
N GLN A 24 51.10 -33.06 16.32
CA GLN A 24 51.35 -33.51 17.72
C GLN A 24 52.17 -32.51 18.59
N GLN A 25 51.45 -31.69 19.39
CA GLN A 25 51.60 -31.39 20.84
C GLN A 25 52.94 -30.83 21.45
N PRO A 26 53.00 -30.31 22.70
CA PRO A 26 52.36 -29.07 23.24
C PRO A 26 53.29 -28.26 24.21
N LEU A 27 52.71 -27.23 24.87
CA LEU A 27 53.11 -26.57 26.15
C LEU A 27 54.30 -25.58 26.16
N VAL A 28 54.11 -24.44 26.85
CA VAL A 28 54.85 -23.97 28.05
C VAL A 28 54.61 -22.46 28.27
N GLN A 29 54.06 -22.08 29.43
CA GLN A 29 54.20 -20.74 30.05
C GLN A 29 55.54 -20.64 30.80
N PRO A 30 56.04 -19.43 31.07
CA PRO A 30 56.51 -19.16 32.43
C PRO A 30 56.13 -17.77 32.98
N ALA A 31 56.23 -17.68 34.31
CA ALA A 31 55.80 -16.63 35.21
C ALA A 31 56.94 -15.72 35.73
N ALA A 32 56.55 -14.50 36.15
CA ALA A 32 56.90 -13.73 37.36
C ALA A 32 58.35 -13.25 37.70
N ALA A 33 58.44 -11.97 38.14
CA ALA A 33 59.28 -11.47 39.24
C ALA A 33 58.79 -10.07 39.71
N ARG A 34 58.28 -9.89 40.95
CA ARG A 34 58.89 -9.28 42.19
C ARG A 34 59.05 -7.75 42.14
N SER A 35 58.86 -6.88 43.15
CA SER A 35 58.70 -6.88 44.64
C SER A 35 58.70 -5.38 45.06
N THR A 36 57.89 -4.80 45.99
CA THR A 36 58.06 -4.67 47.47
C THR A 36 56.92 -3.79 48.07
N ALA A 37 56.49 -4.09 49.31
CA ALA A 37 55.44 -3.45 50.16
C ALA A 37 55.98 -2.21 50.98
N PRO A 38 55.26 -1.49 51.90
CA PRO A 38 54.01 -1.84 52.62
C PRO A 38 52.95 -0.72 52.90
N ALA A 39 51.87 -1.20 53.54
CA ALA A 39 50.59 -0.62 53.97
C ALA A 39 50.53 0.80 54.58
N ALA A 40 49.43 1.50 54.27
CA ALA A 40 48.78 2.47 55.17
C ALA A 40 47.24 2.33 55.06
N ALA A 41 46.59 2.55 56.20
CA ALA A 41 45.23 2.14 56.52
C ALA A 41 44.11 2.93 55.84
N THR A 42 42.97 2.26 55.80
CA THR A 42 41.62 2.64 55.38
C THR A 42 41.10 3.98 55.93
N THR A 43 40.58 4.83 55.05
CA THR A 43 39.42 5.70 55.32
C THR A 43 38.48 5.72 54.12
N HIS A 44 37.19 5.75 54.43
CA HIS A 44 36.02 5.60 53.58
C HIS A 44 36.07 6.36 52.23
N GLY A 45 35.97 5.61 51.13
CA GLY A 45 35.53 6.10 49.83
C GLY A 45 34.17 5.50 49.49
N THR A 46 33.13 6.32 49.51
CA THR A 46 31.79 6.05 48.97
C THR A 46 31.85 5.31 47.63
N PRO A 47 31.00 4.30 47.38
CA PRO A 47 30.94 3.68 46.08
C PRO A 47 30.50 4.75 45.07
N GLN A 48 31.34 5.00 44.07
CA GLN A 48 30.95 5.82 42.92
C GLN A 48 29.65 5.24 42.35
N PRO A 49 28.66 6.08 41.99
CA PRO A 49 27.46 5.59 41.35
C PRO A 49 27.91 4.90 40.06
N ARG A 50 27.62 3.60 39.95
CA ARG A 50 27.62 2.92 38.66
C ARG A 50 26.80 3.83 37.74
N LEU A 51 27.41 4.27 36.64
CA LEU A 51 26.68 4.86 35.52
C LEU A 51 25.49 3.94 35.27
N ARG A 52 24.29 4.38 35.65
CA ARG A 52 23.07 3.73 35.20
C ARG A 52 23.19 3.77 33.69
N CYS A 53 23.34 2.61 33.05
CA CYS A 53 22.97 2.49 31.65
C CYS A 53 21.60 3.16 31.56
N CYS A 54 21.48 4.24 30.80
CA CYS A 54 20.20 4.90 30.59
C CYS A 54 19.23 3.80 30.15
N GLU A 55 18.22 3.52 30.97
CA GLU A 55 17.14 2.65 30.53
C GLU A 55 16.63 3.23 29.20
N PRO A 56 16.45 2.39 28.16
CA PRO A 56 15.96 2.88 26.89
C PRO A 56 14.65 3.65 27.12
N PRO A 57 14.42 4.78 26.42
CA PRO A 57 13.27 5.62 26.66
C PRO A 57 11.99 4.79 26.49
N SER A 58 11.18 4.70 27.54
CA SER A 58 9.87 4.08 27.45
C SER A 58 8.87 5.01 26.77
N THR A 59 8.00 4.42 25.97
CA THR A 59 6.88 5.05 25.28
C THR A 59 5.59 4.76 26.04
N THR A 60 4.75 5.79 26.15
CA THR A 60 3.41 5.72 26.74
C THR A 60 2.40 6.07 25.66
N ALA A 61 1.50 5.14 25.35
CA ALA A 61 0.57 5.27 24.23
C ALA A 61 -0.86 4.89 24.61
N LYS A 62 -1.83 5.44 23.88
CA LYS A 62 -3.24 5.02 23.91
C LYS A 62 -3.40 3.77 23.07
N LEU A 63 -4.13 2.80 23.62
CA LEU A 63 -4.60 1.61 22.94
C LEU A 63 -6.11 1.59 22.99
N TRP A 64 -6.74 1.07 21.95
CA TRP A 64 -8.18 0.88 21.92
C TRP A 64 -8.52 -0.60 21.89
N ALA A 65 -9.44 -0.98 22.78
CA ALA A 65 -9.90 -2.34 22.92
C ALA A 65 -10.62 -2.80 21.67
N GLY A 66 -10.11 -3.85 21.02
CA GLY A 66 -10.82 -4.51 19.94
C GLY A 66 -12.01 -5.32 20.44
N GLU A 67 -12.92 -5.68 19.53
CA GLU A 67 -14.11 -6.47 19.84
C GLU A 67 -13.93 -7.92 19.39
N ARG A 68 -14.13 -8.88 20.30
CA ARG A 68 -14.02 -10.32 20.02
C ARG A 68 -15.25 -10.81 19.28
N TYR A 69 -15.03 -11.36 18.09
CA TYR A 69 -16.06 -12.06 17.36
C TYR A 69 -16.35 -13.43 18.02
N ASN A 70 -17.58 -13.64 18.52
CA ASN A 70 -17.99 -14.88 19.21
C ASN A 70 -19.04 -15.71 18.44
N GLY A 71 -19.24 -15.49 17.14
CA GLY A 71 -20.07 -16.33 16.26
C GLY A 71 -21.58 -16.39 16.57
N PHE A 72 -22.04 -15.74 17.64
CA PHE A 72 -23.45 -15.67 18.03
C PHE A 72 -23.76 -14.26 18.54
N ASN A 73 -24.48 -13.48 17.71
CA ASN A 73 -25.01 -12.15 18.04
C ASN A 73 -24.00 -11.21 18.71
N THR A 74 -23.10 -10.62 17.94
CA THR A 74 -22.45 -9.37 18.32
C THR A 74 -22.68 -8.36 17.23
N VAL A 75 -23.12 -7.18 17.68
CA VAL A 75 -23.21 -5.94 16.93
C VAL A 75 -21.94 -5.81 16.09
N GLY A 76 -22.07 -5.71 14.76
CA GLY A 76 -20.90 -5.54 13.90
C GLY A 76 -20.08 -4.30 14.31
N VAL A 77 -18.84 -4.20 13.84
CA VAL A 77 -17.91 -3.06 14.06
C VAL A 77 -18.54 -1.70 13.72
N VAL A 78 -19.68 -1.70 13.04
CA VAL A 78 -20.54 -0.57 12.71
C VAL A 78 -20.98 0.29 13.91
N ASP A 79 -21.09 -0.28 15.13
CA ASP A 79 -21.32 0.49 16.37
C ASP A 79 -20.06 0.57 17.25
N TYR A 80 -18.89 0.17 16.72
CA TYR A 80 -17.64 0.39 17.41
C TYR A 80 -17.45 1.90 17.62
N PRO A 81 -17.20 2.38 18.86
CA PRO A 81 -16.98 3.80 19.08
C PRO A 81 -15.58 4.16 18.58
N TRP A 82 -15.48 4.47 17.29
CA TRP A 82 -14.22 4.78 16.63
C TRP A 82 -13.51 5.95 17.33
N PRO A 83 -12.17 5.89 17.50
CA PRO A 83 -11.45 6.92 18.27
C PRO A 83 -11.70 8.34 17.78
N GLU A 84 -11.80 8.53 16.47
CA GLU A 84 -12.08 9.82 15.86
C GLU A 84 -13.51 10.30 16.08
N GLN A 85 -14.49 9.40 16.14
CA GLN A 85 -15.90 9.73 16.37
C GLN A 85 -16.16 10.23 17.79
N GLN A 86 -15.24 9.94 18.71
CA GLN A 86 -15.28 10.43 20.09
C GLN A 86 -14.66 11.82 20.25
N LEU A 87 -14.04 12.38 19.20
CA LEU A 87 -13.44 13.71 19.27
C LEU A 87 -14.52 14.82 19.27
N PRO A 88 -14.36 15.88 20.08
CA PRO A 88 -15.30 16.98 20.11
C PRO A 88 -15.50 17.60 18.72
N GLY A 89 -16.76 17.68 18.27
CA GLY A 89 -17.14 18.29 17.00
C GLY A 89 -16.84 17.47 15.75
N PHE A 90 -16.24 16.27 15.85
CA PHE A 90 -15.91 15.45 14.67
C PHE A 90 -17.15 14.98 13.91
N GLN A 91 -18.21 14.67 14.65
CA GLN A 91 -19.50 14.25 14.08
C GLN A 91 -20.42 15.42 13.71
N ASP A 92 -19.97 16.67 13.87
CA ASP A 92 -20.78 17.86 13.55
C ASP A 92 -20.99 17.98 12.04
N THR A 93 -22.23 17.72 11.61
CA THR A 93 -22.63 17.75 10.19
C THR A 93 -22.65 19.16 9.60
N THR A 94 -22.63 20.21 10.43
CA THR A 94 -22.47 21.59 9.96
C THR A 94 -21.03 21.87 9.51
N VAL A 95 -20.06 21.09 10.00
CA VAL A 95 -18.63 21.17 9.62
C VAL A 95 -18.31 20.20 8.48
N THR A 96 -18.61 18.92 8.65
CA THR A 96 -18.37 17.88 7.63
C THR A 96 -19.63 17.03 7.41
N ALA A 97 -20.01 16.79 6.16
CA ALA A 97 -21.09 15.87 5.83
C ALA A 97 -20.78 14.45 6.35
N ASN A 98 -21.80 13.62 6.58
CA ASN A 98 -21.61 12.22 6.95
C ASN A 98 -21.25 11.36 5.73
N ILE A 99 -20.08 11.66 5.14
CA ILE A 99 -19.62 11.12 3.88
C ILE A 99 -18.17 10.66 3.95
N GLY A 100 -17.89 9.53 3.30
CA GLY A 100 -16.54 9.13 2.97
C GLY A 100 -16.24 9.22 1.47
N VAL A 101 -15.01 9.58 1.15
CA VAL A 101 -14.46 9.57 -0.21
C VAL A 101 -13.36 8.52 -0.27
N CYS A 102 -13.52 7.54 -1.16
CA CYS A 102 -12.63 6.40 -1.31
C CYS A 102 -11.88 6.49 -2.64
N VAL A 103 -10.55 6.36 -2.62
CA VAL A 103 -9.72 6.33 -3.83
C VAL A 103 -9.05 4.97 -3.93
N SER A 104 -9.33 4.26 -5.03
CA SER A 104 -8.82 2.91 -5.23
C SER A 104 -7.31 2.85 -5.40
N GLY A 105 -6.77 1.64 -5.37
CA GLY A 105 -5.39 1.36 -5.75
C GLY A 105 -5.18 1.39 -7.26
N GLY A 106 -3.96 1.06 -7.70
CA GLY A 106 -3.55 1.19 -9.11
C GLY A 106 -2.31 2.02 -9.37
N GLY A 107 -1.52 2.35 -8.34
CA GLY A 107 -0.26 3.09 -8.46
C GLY A 107 -0.41 4.46 -9.13
N CYS A 108 0.50 4.80 -10.04
CA CYS A 108 0.51 6.12 -10.71
C CYS A 108 -0.76 6.43 -11.52
N ARG A 109 -1.46 5.41 -12.07
CA ARG A 109 -2.77 5.59 -12.73
C ARG A 109 -3.80 6.13 -11.73
N SER A 110 -3.98 5.46 -10.60
CA SER A 110 -4.95 5.90 -9.60
C SER A 110 -4.58 7.26 -9.01
N TYR A 111 -3.28 7.51 -8.81
CA TYR A 111 -2.80 8.83 -8.41
C TYR A 111 -3.22 9.91 -9.42
N ALA A 112 -2.95 9.73 -10.71
CA ALA A 112 -3.28 10.72 -11.74
C ALA A 112 -4.79 10.91 -11.93
N ALA A 113 -5.57 9.82 -11.94
CA ALA A 113 -7.03 9.89 -11.97
C ALA A 113 -7.58 10.62 -10.73
N GLY A 114 -7.05 10.28 -9.56
CA GLY A 114 -7.39 10.91 -8.30
C GLY A 114 -6.98 12.37 -8.20
N TYR A 115 -5.92 12.80 -8.89
CA TYR A 115 -5.59 14.22 -8.98
C TYR A 115 -6.74 15.04 -9.59
N GLY A 116 -7.31 14.58 -10.70
CA GLY A 116 -8.49 15.22 -11.29
C GLY A 116 -9.71 15.20 -10.38
N GLN A 117 -9.93 14.09 -9.67
CA GLN A 117 -11.05 13.93 -8.73
C GLN A 117 -10.93 14.87 -7.53
N MET A 118 -9.75 14.95 -6.89
CA MET A 118 -9.49 15.87 -5.78
C MET A 118 -9.57 17.33 -6.21
N ARG A 119 -9.10 17.65 -7.43
CA ARG A 119 -9.23 18.99 -8.02
C ARG A 119 -10.70 19.39 -8.16
N ALA A 120 -11.53 18.55 -8.76
CA ALA A 120 -12.95 18.83 -8.92
C ALA A 120 -13.67 18.93 -7.56
N LEU A 121 -13.44 18.00 -6.63
CA LEU A 121 -14.03 18.06 -5.28
C LEU A 121 -13.60 19.30 -4.50
N HIS A 122 -12.35 19.76 -4.66
CA HIS A 122 -11.88 21.01 -4.07
C HIS A 122 -12.61 22.22 -4.67
N ASN A 123 -12.71 22.29 -6.01
CA ASN A 123 -13.36 23.40 -6.72
C ASN A 123 -14.87 23.45 -6.50
N LEU A 124 -15.51 22.33 -6.17
CA LEU A 124 -16.90 22.24 -5.73
C LEU A 124 -17.09 22.51 -4.23
N HIS A 125 -16.01 22.76 -3.48
CA HIS A 125 -15.98 22.88 -2.02
C HIS A 125 -16.42 21.62 -1.25
N HIS A 126 -16.59 20.49 -1.94
CA HIS A 126 -16.95 19.20 -1.35
C HIS A 126 -15.80 18.58 -0.57
N LEU A 127 -14.55 18.77 -0.99
CA LEU A 127 -13.39 18.16 -0.30
C LEU A 127 -13.26 18.61 1.17
N LYS A 128 -13.60 19.87 1.49
CA LYS A 128 -13.62 20.39 2.88
C LYS A 128 -14.80 19.89 3.69
N ARG A 129 -15.86 19.42 3.03
CA ARG A 129 -17.05 18.82 3.63
C ARG A 129 -16.90 17.31 3.83
N THR A 130 -15.89 16.69 3.22
CA THR A 130 -15.59 15.27 3.39
C THR A 130 -15.14 14.97 4.82
N ARG A 131 -15.78 13.99 5.48
CA ARG A 131 -15.38 13.54 6.81
C ARG A 131 -14.21 12.56 6.75
N TYR A 132 -14.33 11.55 5.90
CA TYR A 132 -13.32 10.50 5.72
C TYR A 132 -12.74 10.54 4.31
N LEU A 133 -11.41 10.58 4.20
CA LEU A 133 -10.70 10.40 2.94
C LEU A 133 -9.85 9.14 3.04
N ALA A 134 -10.30 8.08 2.37
CA ALA A 134 -9.67 6.77 2.40
C ALA A 134 -8.94 6.49 1.09
N GLY A 135 -7.76 5.90 1.20
CA GLY A 135 -6.95 5.48 0.06
C GLY A 135 -6.37 4.10 0.26
N VAL A 136 -6.01 3.48 -0.86
CA VAL A 136 -5.18 2.28 -0.94
C VAL A 136 -4.21 2.43 -2.10
N SER A 137 -2.99 1.93 -1.95
CA SER A 137 -1.92 2.00 -2.95
C SER A 137 -1.74 3.39 -3.57
N GLY A 138 -1.86 3.53 -4.89
CA GLY A 138 -1.84 4.83 -5.59
C GLY A 138 -2.81 5.88 -5.02
N GLY A 139 -3.98 5.43 -4.55
CA GLY A 139 -4.93 6.27 -3.82
C GLY A 139 -4.38 6.74 -2.48
N SER A 140 -3.74 5.87 -1.69
CA SER A 140 -3.05 6.23 -0.43
C SER A 140 -1.95 7.26 -0.64
N TRP A 141 -1.16 7.14 -1.71
CA TRP A 141 -0.10 8.10 -2.01
C TRP A 141 -0.69 9.49 -2.27
N LEU A 142 -1.79 9.55 -3.03
CA LEU A 142 -2.51 10.79 -3.32
C LEU A 142 -3.17 11.38 -2.08
N THR A 143 -3.91 10.58 -1.31
CA THR A 143 -4.65 11.06 -0.14
C THR A 143 -3.70 11.51 0.97
N ALA A 144 -2.57 10.82 1.16
CA ALA A 144 -1.50 11.26 2.05
C ALA A 144 -0.97 12.64 1.68
N VAL A 145 -0.67 12.88 0.40
CA VAL A 145 -0.21 14.21 -0.08
C VAL A 145 -1.31 15.26 0.03
N THR A 146 -2.55 14.90 -0.27
CA THR A 146 -3.73 15.79 -0.18
C THR A 146 -3.91 16.33 1.24
N VAL A 147 -3.79 15.46 2.24
CA VAL A 147 -3.99 15.79 3.66
C VAL A 147 -2.76 16.42 4.28
N TYR A 148 -1.55 15.94 3.98
CA TYR A 148 -0.34 16.30 4.73
C TYR A 148 0.69 17.11 3.95
N ASN A 149 0.46 17.57 2.72
CA ASN A 149 1.47 18.39 2.01
C ASN A 149 1.97 19.54 2.91
N GLN A 150 3.28 19.58 3.15
CA GLN A 150 3.96 20.52 4.07
C GLN A 150 4.52 21.74 3.35
N ASN A 151 4.43 21.78 2.02
CA ASN A 151 4.85 22.94 1.25
C ASN A 151 3.81 24.06 1.37
N ASP A 152 4.27 25.30 1.44
CA ASP A 152 3.44 26.50 1.35
C ASP A 152 3.05 26.76 -0.12
N THR A 153 2.24 25.86 -0.68
CA THR A 153 1.73 25.94 -2.06
C THR A 153 0.27 26.39 -2.05
N PRO A 154 -0.07 27.48 -2.74
CA PRO A 154 -1.46 27.90 -2.89
C PRO A 154 -2.32 26.82 -3.55
N ASP A 155 -3.57 26.68 -3.11
CA ASP A 155 -4.54 25.73 -3.68
C ASP A 155 -4.74 25.91 -5.20
N SER A 156 -4.64 27.15 -5.70
CA SER A 156 -4.70 27.48 -7.12
C SER A 156 -3.58 26.87 -7.96
N VAL A 157 -2.49 26.41 -7.33
CA VAL A 157 -1.39 25.68 -7.98
C VAL A 157 -1.43 24.21 -7.59
N PHE A 158 -1.67 23.91 -6.31
CA PHE A 158 -1.68 22.55 -5.78
C PHE A 158 -2.79 21.71 -6.42
N TYR A 159 -4.04 22.16 -6.38
CA TYR A 159 -5.14 21.53 -7.09
C TYR A 159 -5.22 22.04 -8.53
N GLY A 160 -5.09 23.35 -8.71
CA GLY A 160 -5.34 24.01 -9.99
C GLY A 160 -6.82 24.25 -10.26
N ALA A 161 -7.12 25.07 -11.27
CA ALA A 161 -8.49 25.20 -11.77
C ALA A 161 -8.90 23.95 -12.56
N SER A 162 -10.20 23.63 -12.59
CA SER A 162 -10.78 22.60 -13.45
C SER A 162 -10.80 23.10 -14.90
N PRO A 163 -9.90 22.62 -15.78
CA PRO A 163 -9.82 23.11 -17.15
C PRO A 163 -11.00 22.55 -17.97
N PRO A 164 -11.65 23.35 -18.83
CA PRO A 164 -12.61 22.82 -19.77
C PRO A 164 -11.90 21.90 -20.80
N PRO A 165 -12.57 20.87 -21.33
CA PRO A 165 -11.92 19.92 -22.24
C PRO A 165 -11.32 20.59 -23.49
N GLU A 166 -11.93 21.67 -23.97
CA GLU A 166 -11.50 22.46 -25.13
C GLU A 166 -10.14 23.15 -24.92
N GLU A 167 -9.66 23.25 -23.68
CA GLU A 167 -8.35 23.83 -23.39
C GLU A 167 -7.23 22.79 -23.41
N LEU A 168 -7.54 21.48 -23.26
CA LEU A 168 -6.58 20.38 -23.13
C LEU A 168 -5.82 20.04 -24.43
N THR A 169 -5.09 21.01 -24.99
CA THR A 169 -4.16 20.88 -26.12
C THR A 169 -2.91 20.11 -25.71
N MET A 170 -2.20 19.52 -26.66
CA MET A 170 -0.94 18.81 -26.35
C MET A 170 0.11 19.71 -25.68
N ALA A 171 0.10 21.01 -26.00
CA ALA A 171 0.97 21.99 -25.35
C ALA A 171 0.60 22.20 -23.88
N GLN A 172 -0.69 22.34 -23.56
CA GLN A 172 -1.12 22.47 -22.17
C GLN A 172 -0.91 21.18 -21.37
N LEU A 173 -1.14 20.02 -21.99
CA LEU A 173 -0.93 18.71 -21.35
C LEU A 173 0.54 18.50 -20.93
N ALA A 174 1.50 19.10 -21.64
CA ALA A 174 2.93 19.05 -21.31
C ALA A 174 3.32 19.91 -20.10
N GLU A 175 2.44 20.82 -19.65
CA GLU A 175 2.67 21.72 -18.53
C GLU A 175 2.07 21.15 -17.23
N LEU A 176 2.94 20.72 -16.33
CA LEU A 176 2.57 20.24 -14.99
C LEU A 176 3.52 20.88 -13.97
N PRO A 177 3.03 21.85 -13.17
CA PRO A 177 3.82 22.46 -12.10
C PRO A 177 4.30 21.39 -11.12
N LYS A 178 5.52 21.52 -10.59
CA LYS A 178 6.08 20.54 -9.65
C LYS A 178 5.38 20.58 -8.29
N GLU A 179 4.78 21.72 -8.01
CA GLU A 179 4.01 22.03 -6.81
C GLU A 179 2.58 21.50 -6.91
N SER A 180 2.12 21.13 -8.11
CA SER A 180 0.80 20.53 -8.29
C SER A 180 0.73 19.15 -7.64
N LEU A 181 -0.46 18.78 -7.15
CA LEU A 181 -0.74 17.45 -6.63
C LEU A 181 -0.43 16.38 -7.69
N GLY A 182 -0.76 16.62 -8.97
CA GLY A 182 -0.48 15.68 -10.06
C GLY A 182 0.98 15.33 -10.28
N TYR A 183 1.93 16.14 -9.81
CA TYR A 183 3.36 15.90 -10.02
C TYR A 183 3.81 14.54 -9.49
N GLY A 184 3.23 14.05 -8.39
CA GLY A 184 3.49 12.73 -7.81
C GLY A 184 3.32 11.57 -8.80
N ALA A 185 2.34 11.62 -9.70
CA ALA A 185 2.10 10.56 -10.70
C ALA A 185 3.22 10.46 -11.76
N THR A 186 4.02 11.51 -11.92
CA THR A 186 5.13 11.57 -12.90
C THR A 186 6.47 11.09 -12.34
N ARG A 187 6.47 10.63 -11.09
CA ARG A 187 7.69 10.26 -10.35
C ARG A 187 7.93 8.77 -10.40
N ASP A 188 9.05 8.38 -10.97
CA ASP A 188 9.43 6.97 -11.06
C ASP A 188 10.10 6.51 -9.76
N MET A 189 9.42 5.66 -9.02
CA MET A 189 9.95 5.04 -7.80
C MET A 189 11.02 3.99 -8.12
N PHE A 190 10.95 3.38 -9.31
CA PHE A 190 11.76 2.23 -9.66
C PHE A 190 13.25 2.54 -9.82
N PHE A 191 13.60 3.67 -10.44
CA PHE A 191 15.00 4.07 -10.54
C PHE A 191 15.61 4.43 -9.17
N GLY A 192 14.77 4.76 -8.17
CA GLY A 192 15.20 4.89 -6.77
C GLY A 192 15.43 3.55 -6.08
N LEU A 193 14.74 2.50 -6.54
CA LEU A 193 14.82 1.12 -6.05
C LEU A 193 16.14 0.45 -6.46
N LEU A 194 16.57 0.58 -7.72
CA LEU A 194 17.78 -0.06 -8.26
C LEU A 194 19.07 0.20 -7.43
N PRO A 195 19.48 1.46 -7.14
CA PRO A 195 20.67 1.72 -6.34
C PRO A 195 20.50 1.33 -4.87
N ARG A 196 19.27 1.34 -4.33
CA ARG A 196 18.99 0.88 -2.96
C ARG A 196 19.13 -0.63 -2.85
N ALA A 197 18.51 -1.36 -3.78
CA ALA A 197 18.61 -2.80 -3.86
C ALA A 197 20.05 -3.25 -4.12
N ALA A 198 20.81 -2.56 -5.00
CA ALA A 198 22.23 -2.83 -5.19
C ALA A 198 23.07 -2.61 -3.91
N ARG A 199 22.73 -1.60 -3.09
CA ARG A 199 23.36 -1.41 -1.77
C ARG A 199 22.97 -2.48 -0.76
N ALA A 200 21.73 -2.99 -0.84
CA ALA A 200 21.26 -4.10 -0.01
C ALA A 200 21.89 -5.45 -0.41
N GLY A 201 22.13 -5.68 -1.71
CA GLY A 201 22.85 -6.84 -2.26
C GLY A 201 24.37 -6.82 -2.04
N CYS A 202 24.96 -5.67 -1.74
CA CYS A 202 26.25 -5.61 -1.04
C CYS A 202 26.02 -6.01 0.42
N LEU A 203 26.03 -7.33 0.68
CA LEU A 203 25.80 -8.06 1.96
C LEU A 203 26.49 -7.53 3.24
N GLY A 204 27.18 -6.39 3.20
CA GLY A 204 27.77 -5.72 4.36
C GLY A 204 27.52 -4.22 4.48
N CYS A 205 26.71 -3.59 3.61
CA CYS A 205 26.54 -2.12 3.60
C CYS A 205 25.14 -1.61 3.97
N TRP A 206 24.08 -2.42 3.82
CA TRP A 206 22.73 -2.06 4.26
C TRP A 206 22.40 -2.80 5.56
N THR A 207 22.04 -2.05 6.61
CA THR A 207 21.67 -2.59 7.92
C THR A 207 20.17 -2.50 8.21
N GLY A 208 19.34 -2.11 7.24
CA GLY A 208 17.87 -1.98 7.39
C GLY A 208 17.09 -3.19 6.85
N ASP A 209 15.83 -3.31 7.25
CA ASP A 209 14.89 -4.33 6.73
C ASP A 209 14.69 -4.18 5.21
N PRO A 210 14.93 -5.21 4.36
CA PRO A 210 14.59 -5.21 2.94
C PRO A 210 13.13 -4.78 2.67
N GLY A 211 12.23 -5.03 3.62
CA GLY A 211 10.84 -4.62 3.58
C GLY A 211 10.60 -3.10 3.50
N GLN A 212 11.62 -2.28 3.76
CA GLN A 212 11.53 -0.83 3.69
C GLN A 212 11.93 -0.25 2.32
N VAL A 213 12.54 -1.05 1.44
CA VAL A 213 13.11 -0.55 0.18
C VAL A 213 12.03 0.08 -0.72
N TRP A 214 10.83 -0.52 -0.73
CA TRP A 214 9.66 0.02 -1.43
C TRP A 214 9.20 1.36 -0.85
N SER A 215 8.85 1.39 0.44
CA SER A 215 8.39 2.60 1.14
C SER A 215 9.39 3.75 1.05
N GLN A 216 10.69 3.47 1.09
CA GLN A 216 11.72 4.48 0.91
C GLN A 216 11.77 5.04 -0.51
N SER A 217 11.62 4.18 -1.51
CA SER A 217 11.60 4.61 -2.92
C SER A 217 10.36 5.46 -3.22
N LEU A 218 9.20 5.06 -2.68
CA LEU A 218 7.99 5.87 -2.69
C LEU A 218 8.20 7.22 -2.00
N GLY A 219 8.77 7.19 -0.79
CA GLY A 219 9.06 8.36 0.02
C GLY A 219 9.90 9.40 -0.73
N ASP A 220 10.99 8.97 -1.36
CA ASP A 220 11.88 9.84 -2.11
C ASP A 220 11.26 10.37 -3.40
N ALA A 221 10.58 9.49 -4.15
CA ALA A 221 10.13 9.82 -5.49
C ALA A 221 8.85 10.65 -5.47
N VAL A 222 7.85 10.19 -4.71
CA VAL A 222 6.47 10.69 -4.75
C VAL A 222 6.17 11.64 -3.58
N LEU A 223 6.61 11.31 -2.36
CA LEU A 223 6.23 12.06 -1.15
C LEU A 223 7.17 13.23 -0.83
N GLN A 224 8.48 13.07 -1.04
CA GLN A 224 9.48 14.09 -0.75
C GLN A 224 9.25 15.43 -1.47
N PRO A 225 8.75 15.50 -2.72
CA PRO A 225 8.37 16.76 -3.36
C PRO A 225 7.40 17.60 -2.53
N TYR A 226 6.62 17.00 -1.64
CA TYR A 226 5.62 17.64 -0.78
C TYR A 226 6.06 17.78 0.69
N GLY A 227 7.35 17.54 0.97
CA GLY A 227 7.90 17.55 2.33
C GLY A 227 7.58 16.29 3.15
N LEU A 228 7.19 15.20 2.50
CA LEU A 228 6.65 13.99 3.15
C LEU A 228 7.56 12.75 3.07
N GLY A 229 8.80 12.87 2.61
CA GLY A 229 9.74 11.74 2.50
C GLY A 229 10.43 11.35 3.81
N GLY A 230 10.26 12.14 4.87
CA GLY A 230 10.87 11.91 6.19
C GLY A 230 10.30 10.71 6.95
N ASP A 231 10.90 10.41 8.11
CA ASP A 231 10.43 9.38 9.06
C ASP A 231 9.59 9.98 10.19
N GLN A 232 8.83 11.02 9.86
CA GLN A 232 7.91 11.68 10.79
C GLN A 232 6.62 10.86 10.92
N PHE A 233 6.13 10.73 12.14
CA PHE A 233 4.77 10.27 12.40
C PHE A 233 3.78 11.29 11.84
N PHE A 234 2.52 10.89 11.72
CA PHE A 234 1.44 11.76 11.30
C PHE A 234 0.35 11.72 12.38
N THR A 235 -0.26 12.87 12.65
CA THR A 235 -1.26 12.99 13.71
C THR A 235 -2.44 13.86 13.29
N TRP A 236 -3.53 13.81 14.04
CA TRP A 236 -4.79 14.44 13.66
C TRP A 236 -4.73 15.97 13.70
N ASN A 237 -4.15 16.55 14.74
CA ASN A 237 -4.02 18.00 14.88
C ASN A 237 -2.96 18.36 15.93
N GLU A 238 -2.83 19.65 16.23
CA GLU A 238 -1.90 20.12 17.27
C GLU A 238 -2.25 19.54 18.63
N GLN A 239 -3.53 19.43 18.99
CA GLN A 239 -3.95 18.88 20.28
C GLN A 239 -3.49 17.42 20.45
N SER A 240 -3.72 16.55 19.45
CA SER A 240 -3.29 15.16 19.52
C SER A 240 -1.76 15.03 19.60
N ARG A 241 -1.02 15.93 18.93
CA ARG A 241 0.44 16.03 19.07
C ARG A 241 0.85 16.40 20.49
N GLU A 242 0.32 17.48 21.03
CA GLU A 242 0.70 17.96 22.38
C GLU A 242 0.35 16.94 23.46
N GLU A 243 -0.77 16.23 23.31
CA GLU A 243 -1.12 15.10 24.16
C GLU A 243 -0.08 13.98 24.11
N ALA A 244 0.41 13.60 22.92
CA ALA A 244 1.46 12.60 22.76
C ALA A 244 2.80 13.06 23.37
N LEU A 245 3.20 14.32 23.16
CA LEU A 245 4.42 14.91 23.71
C LEU A 245 4.39 15.00 25.24
N ALA A 246 3.23 15.34 25.82
CA ALA A 246 3.06 15.41 27.27
C ALA A 246 3.31 14.06 27.95
N ARG A 247 2.92 12.96 27.29
CA ARG A 247 3.17 11.57 27.76
C ARG A 247 4.57 11.08 27.45
N ASN A 248 5.22 11.60 26.39
CA ASN A 248 6.47 11.08 25.85
C ASN A 248 7.52 12.18 25.68
N ARG A 249 8.24 12.50 26.77
CA ARG A 249 9.27 13.57 26.77
C ARG A 249 10.45 13.35 25.82
N HIS A 250 10.62 12.14 25.30
CA HIS A 250 11.66 11.81 24.33
C HIS A 250 11.26 12.13 22.88
N LEU A 251 9.96 12.32 22.61
CA LEU A 251 9.45 12.78 21.33
C LEU A 251 9.50 14.30 21.25
N LYS A 252 9.58 14.83 20.03
CA LYS A 252 9.64 16.27 19.74
C LYS A 252 8.51 16.63 18.78
N ALA A 253 8.08 17.89 18.79
CA ALA A 253 7.08 18.38 17.84
C ALA A 253 7.47 18.12 16.37
N SER A 254 8.77 18.21 16.05
CA SER A 254 9.32 17.91 14.72
C SER A 254 9.21 16.44 14.30
N ASP A 255 8.92 15.52 15.23
CA ASP A 255 8.68 14.11 14.90
C ASP A 255 7.29 13.88 14.28
N PHE A 256 6.42 14.89 14.25
CA PHE A 256 5.04 14.78 13.78
C PHE A 256 4.74 15.70 12.60
N LEU A 257 4.04 15.17 11.62
CA LEU A 257 3.36 15.90 10.55
C LEU A 257 1.97 16.30 11.02
N LEU A 258 1.60 17.55 10.76
CA LEU A 258 0.24 18.06 10.95
C LEU A 258 -0.47 18.11 9.60
N PRO A 259 -1.79 17.85 9.55
CA PRO A 259 -2.54 17.96 8.32
C PRO A 259 -2.72 19.43 7.95
N ARG A 260 -3.04 19.66 6.69
CA ARG A 260 -3.48 20.95 6.18
C ARG A 260 -4.79 21.35 6.83
N GLU A 261 -5.03 22.64 6.94
CA GLU A 261 -6.25 23.18 7.52
C GLU A 261 -7.49 22.69 6.76
N GLY A 262 -8.47 22.16 7.50
CA GLY A 262 -9.73 21.65 6.95
C GLY A 262 -9.59 20.37 6.12
N ALA A 263 -8.48 19.64 6.26
CA ALA A 263 -8.32 18.34 5.60
C ALA A 263 -9.23 17.26 6.25
N PRO A 264 -9.77 16.32 5.46
CA PRO A 264 -10.55 15.19 5.99
C PRO A 264 -9.72 14.26 6.89
N PHE A 265 -10.41 13.41 7.66
CA PHE A 265 -9.77 12.33 8.39
C PHE A 265 -9.20 11.29 7.43
N LEU A 266 -7.87 11.15 7.42
CA LEU A 266 -7.16 10.24 6.52
C LEU A 266 -7.28 8.78 7.00
N ILE A 267 -7.60 7.89 6.08
CA ILE A 267 -7.51 6.44 6.29
C ILE A 267 -6.61 5.85 5.19
N LEU A 268 -5.43 5.37 5.57
CA LEU A 268 -4.57 4.59 4.67
C LEU A 268 -4.85 3.12 4.91
N SER A 269 -5.43 2.45 3.90
CA SER A 269 -5.84 1.05 3.98
C SER A 269 -4.68 0.14 3.64
N THR A 270 -4.41 -0.85 4.48
CA THR A 270 -3.33 -1.84 4.32
C THR A 270 -3.79 -3.17 4.94
N SER A 271 -2.93 -4.19 4.89
CA SER A 271 -3.20 -5.52 5.41
C SER A 271 -2.00 -6.05 6.16
N SER A 272 -2.26 -6.82 7.22
CA SER A 272 -1.26 -7.60 7.95
C SER A 272 -1.29 -9.06 7.49
N LEU A 273 -0.13 -9.58 7.11
CA LEU A 273 0.07 -10.95 6.62
C LEU A 273 0.92 -11.76 7.60
N GLY A 274 0.52 -13.02 7.84
CA GLY A 274 1.28 -13.99 8.63
C GLY A 274 0.64 -14.36 9.97
N PRO A 275 1.43 -14.76 11.00
CA PRO A 275 2.89 -14.63 11.11
C PRO A 275 3.66 -15.78 10.45
N PRO A 276 4.91 -15.55 9.99
CA PRO A 276 5.78 -16.62 9.50
C PRO A 276 6.23 -17.54 10.65
N LYS A 277 6.36 -18.84 10.35
CA LYS A 277 6.63 -19.88 11.36
C LYS A 277 7.89 -19.64 12.20
N ASP A 278 8.97 -19.16 11.58
CA ASP A 278 10.28 -18.98 12.21
C ASP A 278 10.59 -17.51 12.55
N GLY A 279 9.66 -16.58 12.29
CA GLY A 279 9.87 -15.15 12.52
C GLY A 279 10.88 -14.48 11.59
N SER A 280 11.42 -15.21 10.62
CA SER A 280 12.52 -14.72 9.79
C SER A 280 12.02 -13.88 8.61
N LEU A 281 12.84 -12.89 8.25
CA LEU A 281 12.62 -11.94 7.13
C LEU A 281 12.44 -12.62 5.78
N LEU A 282 13.09 -13.77 5.64
CA LEU A 282 13.18 -14.63 4.47
C LEU A 282 13.46 -16.01 5.05
N ALA A 283 12.51 -16.95 4.99
CA ALA A 283 12.82 -18.33 5.37
C ALA A 283 14.06 -18.75 4.58
N GLY A 284 15.17 -19.02 5.27
CA GLY A 284 16.45 -19.47 4.68
C GLY A 284 16.36 -20.85 4.01
N SER A 285 15.16 -21.27 3.62
CA SER A 285 14.84 -22.54 3.00
C SER A 285 13.79 -22.40 1.90
N GLY A 286 13.45 -21.20 1.41
CA GLY A 286 12.42 -21.08 0.37
C GLY A 286 11.15 -21.84 0.76
N ALA A 287 10.76 -21.77 2.02
CA ALA A 287 9.48 -22.28 2.50
C ALA A 287 8.56 -21.07 2.58
N PRO A 288 7.64 -20.88 1.61
CA PRO A 288 6.62 -19.85 1.71
C PRO A 288 5.82 -20.07 2.99
N LEU A 289 5.13 -19.03 3.46
CA LEU A 289 3.82 -19.22 4.05
C LEU A 289 2.94 -19.93 3.01
N LEU A 290 3.09 -21.26 2.89
CA LEU A 290 2.21 -22.17 2.16
C LEU A 290 0.89 -22.30 2.96
N SER A 291 0.32 -21.14 3.28
CA SER A 291 -0.99 -21.02 3.87
C SER A 291 -1.98 -21.33 2.77
N SER A 292 -2.27 -22.61 2.59
CA SER A 292 -3.50 -23.08 1.93
C SER A 292 -4.77 -22.62 2.67
N THR A 293 -4.62 -21.97 3.82
CA THR A 293 -5.68 -21.32 4.59
C THR A 293 -5.93 -19.90 4.10
N LYS A 294 -7.18 -19.63 3.75
CA LYS A 294 -7.72 -18.31 3.40
C LYS A 294 -7.48 -17.25 4.50
N ASN A 295 -7.05 -17.60 5.70
CA ASN A 295 -7.16 -16.71 6.86
C ASN A 295 -5.88 -15.91 7.22
N ALA A 296 -4.78 -16.04 6.47
CA ALA A 296 -3.51 -15.39 6.84
C ALA A 296 -3.49 -13.85 6.65
N PHE A 297 -4.51 -13.27 6.02
CA PHE A 297 -4.67 -11.83 5.82
C PHE A 297 -5.61 -11.23 6.88
N THR A 298 -5.35 -10.00 7.29
CA THR A 298 -6.27 -9.23 8.13
C THR A 298 -6.18 -7.77 7.76
N ASN A 299 -7.34 -7.13 7.67
CA ASN A 299 -7.45 -5.71 7.42
C ASN A 299 -6.69 -4.91 8.48
N MET A 300 -6.05 -3.83 8.06
CA MET A 300 -5.31 -2.92 8.91
C MET A 300 -5.43 -1.50 8.37
N GLU A 301 -5.65 -0.56 9.27
CA GLU A 301 -5.70 0.85 8.92
C GLU A 301 -4.51 1.57 9.51
N SER A 302 -4.06 2.61 8.81
CA SER A 302 -3.12 3.60 9.33
C SER A 302 -3.80 4.97 9.28
N THR A 303 -4.14 5.50 10.45
CA THR A 303 -4.86 6.75 10.63
C THR A 303 -4.05 7.74 11.48
N PRO A 304 -4.42 9.03 11.50
CA PRO A 304 -3.76 10.04 12.33
C PRO A 304 -3.88 9.80 13.85
N LEU A 305 -4.74 8.89 14.30
CA LEU A 305 -4.96 8.59 15.71
C LEU A 305 -4.53 7.18 16.10
N TYR A 306 -4.59 6.23 15.18
CA TYR A 306 -4.27 4.84 15.45
C TYR A 306 -3.81 4.06 14.21
N VAL A 307 -3.19 2.93 14.49
CA VAL A 307 -2.78 1.91 13.55
C VAL A 307 -3.32 0.57 14.03
N GLY A 308 -3.92 -0.21 13.13
CA GLY A 308 -4.55 -1.49 13.44
C GLY A 308 -5.99 -1.58 12.94
N TYR A 309 -6.76 -2.54 13.46
CA TYR A 309 -8.17 -2.71 13.13
C TYR A 309 -8.93 -3.23 14.35
N PRO A 310 -10.15 -2.73 14.66
CA PRO A 310 -10.81 -3.03 15.94
C PRO A 310 -11.30 -4.48 16.04
N LEU A 311 -11.51 -5.19 14.93
CA LEU A 311 -12.05 -6.53 14.95
C LEU A 311 -10.99 -7.55 15.40
N LEU A 312 -11.24 -8.24 16.53
CA LEU A 312 -10.39 -9.32 17.00
C LEU A 312 -10.83 -10.64 16.37
N GLN A 313 -9.89 -11.28 15.67
CA GLN A 313 -10.14 -12.54 14.98
C GLN A 313 -9.08 -13.57 15.36
N ASP A 314 -9.53 -14.77 15.74
CA ASP A 314 -8.68 -15.94 15.81
C ASP A 314 -8.54 -16.54 14.41
N VAL A 315 -7.32 -16.51 13.90
CA VAL A 315 -6.96 -16.98 12.58
C VAL A 315 -6.17 -18.27 12.71
N ASP A 316 -6.67 -19.34 12.10
CA ASP A 316 -5.89 -20.57 11.92
C ASP A 316 -4.96 -20.42 10.72
N VAL A 317 -3.66 -20.42 10.99
CA VAL A 317 -2.59 -20.42 9.99
C VAL A 317 -2.08 -21.84 9.82
N THR A 318 -2.14 -22.36 8.59
CA THR A 318 -1.47 -23.61 8.22
C THR A 318 -0.15 -23.31 7.53
N TYR A 319 0.93 -23.95 7.95
CA TYR A 319 2.27 -23.77 7.40
C TYR A 319 2.59 -24.83 6.32
N ALA A 320 3.66 -24.57 5.57
CA ALA A 320 4.18 -25.44 4.50
C ALA A 320 4.34 -26.92 4.86
N ASP A 321 4.70 -27.20 6.11
CA ASP A 321 4.92 -28.54 6.60
C ASP A 321 3.64 -29.19 7.17
N GLY A 322 2.49 -28.57 6.97
CA GLY A 322 1.19 -29.02 7.45
C GLY A 322 0.93 -28.74 8.94
N SER A 323 1.87 -28.13 9.65
CA SER A 323 1.61 -27.68 11.03
C SER A 323 0.66 -26.49 11.05
N THR A 324 -0.13 -26.35 12.12
CA THR A 324 -1.10 -25.27 12.28
C THR A 324 -0.82 -24.46 13.53
N ALA A 325 -1.15 -23.17 13.50
CA ALA A 325 -1.16 -22.29 14.67
C ALA A 325 -2.37 -21.36 14.62
N THR A 326 -3.05 -21.18 15.75
CA THR A 326 -4.10 -20.16 15.89
C THR A 326 -3.48 -18.87 16.39
N VAL A 327 -3.71 -17.78 15.67
CA VAL A 327 -3.21 -16.45 16.01
C VAL A 327 -4.37 -15.48 16.11
N THR A 328 -4.51 -14.83 17.28
CA THR A 328 -5.43 -13.69 17.39
C THR A 328 -4.81 -12.47 16.72
N LYS A 329 -5.57 -11.77 15.88
CA LYS A 329 -5.20 -10.51 15.22
C LYS A 329 -6.21 -9.42 15.55
N GLY A 330 -5.86 -8.16 15.34
CA GLY A 330 -6.69 -6.99 15.62
C GLY A 330 -6.24 -6.18 16.84
N GLY A 331 -6.98 -5.14 17.17
CA GLY A 331 -6.59 -4.11 18.12
C GLY A 331 -5.99 -2.87 17.44
N MET A 332 -5.91 -1.77 18.17
CA MET A 332 -5.44 -0.48 17.65
C MET A 332 -4.53 0.24 18.66
N ILE A 333 -3.47 0.88 18.18
CA ILE A 333 -2.55 1.71 18.98
C ILE A 333 -2.22 3.03 18.26
N GLU A 334 -1.85 4.08 19.00
CA GLU A 334 -1.26 5.29 18.44
C GLU A 334 -0.08 5.02 17.47
N PRO A 335 0.00 5.75 16.33
CA PRO A 335 0.97 5.48 15.27
C PRO A 335 2.43 5.51 15.72
N PHE A 336 2.78 6.38 16.68
CA PHE A 336 4.15 6.54 17.14
C PHE A 336 4.68 5.38 17.98
N ALA A 337 3.80 4.49 18.42
CA ALA A 337 4.13 3.32 19.24
C ALA A 337 3.92 1.99 18.49
N TYR A 338 3.32 2.02 17.30
CA TYR A 338 3.15 0.83 16.47
C TYR A 338 4.50 0.21 16.07
N GLY A 339 4.63 -1.11 16.21
CA GLY A 339 5.87 -1.85 15.97
C GLY A 339 6.85 -1.87 17.15
N GLY A 340 6.45 -1.41 18.34
CA GLY A 340 7.13 -1.74 19.60
C GLY A 340 7.00 -3.24 19.94
N ALA A 341 7.72 -3.76 20.93
CA ALA A 341 7.49 -5.10 21.49
C ALA A 341 6.55 -5.02 22.72
N ALA A 342 5.34 -5.59 22.63
CA ALA A 342 4.34 -5.38 23.67
C ALA A 342 4.66 -6.17 24.95
N ALA A 343 4.95 -5.45 26.03
CA ALA A 343 5.11 -6.05 27.35
C ALA A 343 3.73 -6.29 27.97
N GLY A 344 3.14 -7.48 27.70
CA GLY A 344 2.10 -8.11 28.53
C GLY A 344 0.85 -7.28 28.87
N SER A 345 0.58 -6.21 28.12
CA SER A 345 -0.50 -5.27 28.38
C SER A 345 -1.75 -5.75 27.66
N SER A 346 -2.68 -6.31 28.44
CA SER A 346 -3.95 -6.84 27.95
C SER A 346 -5.06 -5.85 28.33
N LEU A 347 -5.89 -5.48 27.35
CA LEU A 347 -7.12 -4.74 27.56
C LEU A 347 -8.34 -5.68 27.68
N SER A 348 -8.13 -6.98 27.95
CA SER A 348 -9.11 -8.09 27.88
C SER A 348 -10.52 -7.83 28.42
N ASP A 349 -10.66 -6.94 29.40
CA ASP A 349 -11.91 -6.69 30.11
C ASP A 349 -12.50 -5.30 29.79
N ALA A 350 -11.92 -4.56 28.84
CA ALA A 350 -12.36 -3.23 28.46
C ALA A 350 -13.55 -3.28 27.49
N VAL A 351 -14.48 -2.33 27.67
CA VAL A 351 -15.61 -2.11 26.77
C VAL A 351 -15.08 -1.77 25.36
N PRO A 352 -15.64 -2.30 24.27
CA PRO A 352 -15.27 -1.93 22.91
C PRO A 352 -15.17 -0.40 22.73
N GLY A 353 -14.08 0.06 22.10
CA GLY A 353 -13.77 1.48 21.89
C GLY A 353 -13.35 2.28 23.13
N ALA A 354 -13.27 1.66 24.31
CA ALA A 354 -12.55 2.23 25.44
C ALA A 354 -11.06 2.31 25.11
N SER A 355 -10.46 3.47 25.39
CA SER A 355 -9.02 3.64 25.32
C SER A 355 -8.37 3.37 26.67
N ALA A 356 -7.23 2.69 26.70
CA ALA A 356 -6.34 2.68 27.85
C ALA A 356 -4.98 3.26 27.51
N VAL A 357 -4.38 3.94 28.48
CA VAL A 357 -3.00 4.41 28.39
C VAL A 357 -2.10 3.32 28.94
N VAL A 358 -1.18 2.83 28.11
CA VAL A 358 -0.19 1.84 28.51
C VAL A 358 1.19 2.51 28.54
N GLU A 359 1.88 2.33 29.66
CA GLU A 359 3.22 2.87 29.91
C GLU A 359 4.29 1.79 29.71
N GLY A 360 5.56 2.19 29.58
CA GLY A 360 6.68 1.26 29.59
C GLY A 360 6.93 0.55 28.26
N LEU A 361 6.31 1.00 27.18
CA LEU A 361 6.45 0.37 25.87
C LEU A 361 7.85 0.65 25.29
N PRO A 362 8.57 -0.34 24.77
CA PRO A 362 9.80 -0.06 24.06
C PRO A 362 9.48 0.77 22.81
N PRO A 363 10.38 1.69 22.40
CA PRO A 363 10.20 2.44 21.18
C PRO A 363 10.19 1.48 19.98
N PRO A 364 9.45 1.80 18.91
CA PRO A 364 9.31 0.89 17.78
C PRO A 364 10.65 0.68 17.05
N GLU A 365 10.87 -0.54 16.56
CA GLU A 365 12.06 -0.89 15.77
C GLU A 365 12.16 -0.07 14.48
N LEU A 366 11.00 0.26 13.91
CA LEU A 366 10.81 1.11 12.75
C LEU A 366 9.71 2.12 13.07
N ARG A 367 10.00 3.41 12.89
CA ARG A 367 8.95 4.44 13.00
C ARG A 367 7.88 4.21 11.93
N TRP A 368 6.63 4.06 12.37
CA TRP A 368 5.48 4.01 11.47
C TRP A 368 5.12 5.40 10.93
N SER A 369 5.98 5.91 10.07
CA SER A 369 5.82 7.22 9.42
C SER A 369 4.74 7.20 8.34
N LEU A 370 4.32 8.39 7.89
CA LEU A 370 3.36 8.50 6.77
C LEU A 370 3.87 7.78 5.51
N LYS A 371 5.19 7.86 5.27
CA LYS A 371 5.88 7.13 4.21
C LYS A 371 5.76 5.61 4.38
N GLN A 372 5.94 5.09 5.59
CA GLN A 372 5.80 3.64 5.82
C GLN A 372 4.36 3.18 5.64
N ALA A 373 3.38 3.94 6.15
CA ALA A 373 1.98 3.63 5.97
C ALA A 373 1.54 3.65 4.49
N ALA A 374 1.92 4.71 3.75
CA ALA A 374 1.63 4.80 2.32
C ALA A 374 2.36 3.72 1.50
N GLY A 375 3.60 3.39 1.87
CA GLY A 375 4.37 2.30 1.25
C GLY A 375 3.75 0.94 1.50
N ALA A 376 3.39 0.64 2.75
CA ALA A 376 2.72 -0.61 3.15
C ALA A 376 1.40 -0.82 2.39
N SER A 377 0.64 0.26 2.14
CA SER A 377 -0.60 0.19 1.35
C SER A 377 -0.41 -0.13 -0.13
N SER A 378 0.83 -0.30 -0.62
CA SER A 378 1.15 -0.50 -2.05
C SER A 378 2.25 -1.55 -2.31
N VAL A 379 2.76 -2.19 -1.26
CA VAL A 379 3.82 -3.18 -1.38
C VAL A 379 3.22 -4.57 -1.37
N TRP A 380 3.69 -5.38 -2.31
CA TRP A 380 3.25 -6.76 -2.44
C TRP A 380 3.63 -7.55 -1.18
N GLY A 381 2.64 -8.23 -0.62
CA GLY A 381 2.83 -9.03 0.59
C GLY A 381 3.82 -10.17 0.35
N GLU A 382 3.40 -11.22 -0.38
CA GLU A 382 4.17 -12.47 -0.49
C GLU A 382 4.31 -13.07 -1.90
N ARG A 383 3.78 -12.44 -2.98
CA ARG A 383 3.96 -12.97 -4.35
C ARG A 383 5.41 -13.38 -4.62
N ASP A 384 6.37 -12.56 -4.20
CA ASP A 384 7.78 -12.77 -4.53
C ASP A 384 8.44 -13.96 -3.82
N LEU A 385 8.01 -14.34 -2.61
CA LEU A 385 8.62 -15.48 -1.90
C LEU A 385 8.17 -16.82 -2.49
N TYR A 386 6.99 -16.87 -3.10
CA TYR A 386 6.45 -18.07 -3.71
C TYR A 386 7.01 -18.31 -5.12
N TRP A 387 7.21 -17.28 -5.95
CA TRP A 387 7.80 -17.47 -7.29
C TRP A 387 9.30 -17.80 -7.28
N LEU A 388 10.00 -17.40 -6.21
CA LEU A 388 11.35 -17.91 -5.91
C LEU A 388 11.36 -19.43 -5.68
N THR A 389 10.25 -20.04 -5.24
CA THR A 389 10.17 -21.48 -4.90
C THR A 389 9.46 -22.31 -5.98
N ALA A 390 8.56 -21.73 -6.78
CA ALA A 390 8.15 -22.34 -8.06
C ALA A 390 9.34 -22.52 -9.03
N SER A 391 10.45 -21.79 -8.81
CA SER A 391 11.73 -21.96 -9.51
C SER A 391 12.59 -23.13 -9.00
N THR A 392 12.22 -23.74 -7.86
CA THR A 392 12.91 -24.91 -7.30
C THR A 392 12.22 -26.23 -7.67
N ASP A 393 11.03 -26.19 -8.28
CA ASP A 393 10.44 -27.35 -8.98
C ASP A 393 11.31 -27.72 -10.20
N PRO A 394 11.92 -28.91 -10.25
CA PRO A 394 12.72 -29.34 -11.39
C PRO A 394 11.93 -29.44 -12.71
N SER A 395 10.59 -29.53 -12.65
CA SER A 395 9.74 -29.64 -13.84
C SER A 395 9.46 -28.29 -14.53
N THR A 396 9.61 -27.17 -13.81
CA THR A 396 9.53 -25.79 -14.35
C THR A 396 10.90 -25.22 -14.74
N ARG A 397 12.00 -25.91 -14.38
CA ARG A 397 13.40 -25.55 -14.73
C ARG A 397 13.71 -25.55 -16.23
N ASN A 398 12.87 -26.13 -17.06
CA ASN A 398 13.20 -26.36 -18.48
C ASN A 398 13.02 -25.14 -19.41
N ASP A 399 12.95 -23.91 -18.90
CA ASP A 399 13.18 -22.73 -19.75
C ASP A 399 14.64 -22.26 -19.64
N ASP A 400 15.55 -23.12 -20.11
CA ASP A 400 17.01 -22.97 -20.18
C ASP A 400 17.51 -21.79 -21.07
N ARG A 401 16.69 -20.76 -21.31
CA ARG A 401 16.95 -19.76 -22.38
C ARG A 401 17.36 -18.37 -21.88
N CYS A 402 17.95 -18.28 -20.70
CA CYS A 402 18.59 -17.06 -20.17
C CYS A 402 19.99 -17.34 -19.60
N GLN A 403 20.86 -17.97 -20.39
CA GLN A 403 22.30 -17.97 -20.12
C GLN A 403 22.99 -16.85 -20.93
N PHE A 404 23.48 -15.85 -20.19
CA PHE A 404 24.56 -14.88 -20.50
C PHE A 404 24.51 -14.06 -21.82
N GLY A 405 24.44 -12.72 -21.68
CA GLY A 405 25.05 -11.78 -22.64
C GLY A 405 24.26 -10.54 -23.07
N GLY A 406 22.94 -10.48 -22.84
CA GLY A 406 22.11 -9.33 -23.21
C GLY A 406 21.83 -8.43 -22.01
N GLY A 407 22.05 -7.11 -22.13
CA GLY A 407 21.78 -6.15 -21.05
C GLY A 407 20.32 -6.12 -20.56
N LEU A 408 20.09 -5.41 -19.45
CA LEU A 408 18.81 -5.19 -18.71
C LEU A 408 17.53 -5.31 -19.56
N PHE A 409 17.51 -4.63 -20.71
CA PHE A 409 16.35 -4.54 -21.60
C PHE A 409 16.05 -5.83 -22.39
N CYS A 410 17.04 -6.67 -22.69
CA CYS A 410 16.82 -7.94 -23.38
C CYS A 410 16.16 -9.00 -22.50
N CYS A 411 16.44 -9.01 -21.18
CA CYS A 411 15.75 -9.87 -20.23
C CYS A 411 14.30 -9.42 -20.03
N LEU A 412 14.06 -8.11 -19.79
CA LEU A 412 12.71 -7.55 -19.64
C LEU A 412 11.84 -7.79 -20.88
N ARG A 413 12.41 -7.68 -22.09
CA ARG A 413 11.70 -7.92 -23.36
C ARG A 413 11.16 -9.35 -23.47
N LYS A 414 11.87 -10.37 -23.00
CA LYS A 414 11.45 -11.77 -23.18
C LYS A 414 10.34 -12.18 -22.20
N TYR A 415 10.34 -11.61 -20.99
CA TYR A 415 9.27 -11.80 -20.00
C TYR A 415 8.03 -10.93 -20.27
N ALA A 416 8.19 -9.77 -20.91
CA ALA A 416 7.09 -8.92 -21.36
C ALA A 416 6.36 -9.46 -22.60
N VAL A 417 7.03 -10.23 -23.47
CA VAL A 417 6.45 -10.74 -24.73
C VAL A 417 5.69 -12.07 -24.55
N VAL A 418 5.84 -12.78 -23.43
CA VAL A 418 5.27 -14.12 -23.27
C VAL A 418 3.94 -14.17 -22.51
N THR A 419 3.58 -13.18 -21.68
CA THR A 419 2.29 -13.21 -20.95
C THR A 419 1.88 -11.82 -20.46
N THR A 420 0.60 -11.50 -20.62
CA THR A 420 -0.12 -10.22 -20.39
C THR A 420 -0.22 -9.74 -18.93
N GLY A 421 0.76 -10.03 -18.05
CA GLY A 421 0.65 -9.77 -16.60
C GLY A 421 1.75 -8.86 -16.04
N THR A 422 1.37 -7.96 -15.13
CA THR A 422 2.29 -7.11 -14.34
C THR A 422 3.25 -7.90 -13.44
N SER A 423 2.94 -9.17 -13.11
CA SER A 423 3.78 -10.07 -12.29
C SER A 423 5.17 -10.31 -12.89
N THR A 424 5.23 -10.62 -14.19
CA THR A 424 6.46 -11.18 -14.79
C THR A 424 7.58 -10.14 -14.91
N ILE A 425 7.22 -8.86 -14.94
CA ILE A 425 8.15 -7.74 -14.92
C ILE A 425 8.73 -7.57 -13.52
N VAL A 426 7.88 -7.60 -12.48
CA VAL A 426 8.33 -7.56 -11.08
C VAL A 426 9.22 -8.76 -10.75
N ASP A 427 8.86 -9.96 -11.22
CA ASP A 427 9.67 -11.19 -11.10
C ASP A 427 11.04 -11.08 -11.77
N GLY A 428 11.10 -10.46 -12.96
CA GLY A 428 12.36 -10.21 -13.66
C GLY A 428 13.26 -9.23 -12.91
N LEU A 429 12.66 -8.31 -12.16
CA LEU A 429 13.35 -7.25 -11.42
C LEU A 429 13.84 -7.73 -10.05
N THR A 430 13.03 -8.49 -9.30
CA THR A 430 13.45 -9.11 -8.03
C THR A 430 14.61 -10.08 -8.25
N LYS A 431 14.54 -10.90 -9.31
CA LYS A 431 15.63 -11.79 -9.73
C LYS A 431 16.89 -11.05 -10.16
N LEU A 432 16.75 -9.90 -10.82
CA LEU A 432 17.90 -9.10 -11.24
C LEU A 432 18.58 -8.41 -10.05
N LEU A 433 17.77 -7.93 -9.10
CA LEU A 433 18.22 -7.13 -7.97
C LEU A 433 18.66 -7.97 -6.77
N ASP A 434 18.29 -9.25 -6.72
CA ASP A 434 18.52 -10.14 -5.59
C ASP A 434 17.98 -9.57 -4.27
N VAL A 435 16.88 -8.80 -4.35
CA VAL A 435 16.20 -8.19 -3.21
C VAL A 435 14.69 -8.46 -3.32
N PRO A 436 14.05 -9.01 -2.27
CA PRO A 436 12.60 -9.22 -2.24
C PRO A 436 11.85 -7.88 -2.17
N LEU A 437 10.82 -7.68 -3.00
CA LEU A 437 9.95 -6.49 -2.94
C LEU A 437 8.75 -6.77 -2.04
N VAL A 438 9.08 -6.91 -0.76
CA VAL A 438 8.13 -7.20 0.32
C VAL A 438 7.95 -5.97 1.20
N GLY A 439 6.87 -5.92 1.99
CA GLY A 439 6.72 -4.87 2.99
C GLY A 439 7.42 -5.17 4.33
N PRO A 440 7.44 -4.20 5.25
CA PRO A 440 8.18 -4.30 6.51
C PRO A 440 7.62 -5.43 7.39
N LEU A 441 8.53 -6.15 8.06
CA LEU A 441 8.18 -7.21 9.01
C LEU A 441 8.23 -6.65 10.43
N LEU A 442 7.09 -6.35 11.02
CA LEU A 442 7.01 -5.69 12.33
C LEU A 442 6.48 -6.61 13.42
N PRO A 443 6.93 -6.44 14.67
CA PRO A 443 6.27 -7.07 15.80
C PRO A 443 4.78 -6.73 15.83
N ASP A 444 3.98 -7.74 16.12
CA ASP A 444 2.58 -7.57 16.49
C ASP A 444 2.47 -6.76 17.79
N TRP A 445 1.44 -5.94 17.88
CA TRP A 445 1.27 -5.02 19.01
C TRP A 445 -0.18 -5.04 19.55
N PRO A 446 -0.37 -5.15 20.88
CA PRO A 446 -0.74 -6.34 21.62
C PRO A 446 -2.18 -6.76 21.41
N LYS A 447 -2.33 -8.05 21.65
CA LYS A 447 -3.59 -8.77 21.75
C LYS A 447 -4.29 -8.46 23.07
N MET A 448 -5.61 -8.39 22.99
CA MET A 448 -6.52 -8.50 24.13
C MET A 448 -6.51 -9.96 24.63
N ALA A 449 -6.09 -10.19 25.88
CA ALA A 449 -6.31 -11.40 26.70
C ALA A 449 -5.61 -12.75 26.36
N GLU A 450 -5.06 -13.35 27.42
CA GLU A 450 -4.98 -14.79 27.73
C GLU A 450 -4.07 -15.75 26.94
N GLN A 451 -3.00 -15.31 26.27
CA GLN A 451 -1.96 -16.28 25.87
C GLN A 451 -0.85 -16.40 26.92
N PRO A 452 -0.65 -17.58 27.55
CA PRO A 452 0.50 -17.83 28.40
C PRO A 452 1.73 -17.91 27.50
N GLN A 453 2.43 -16.79 27.39
CA GLN A 453 3.61 -16.53 26.55
C GLN A 453 3.27 -16.41 25.05
N PRO A 454 3.39 -15.21 24.44
CA PRO A 454 3.36 -15.11 22.98
C PRO A 454 4.51 -15.95 22.41
N PRO A 455 4.29 -16.74 21.33
CA PRO A 455 5.38 -17.46 20.69
C PRO A 455 6.50 -16.46 20.31
N PRO A 456 7.78 -16.85 20.32
CA PRO A 456 8.93 -15.94 20.19
C PRO A 456 9.05 -15.15 18.86
N SER A 457 8.03 -15.13 18.01
CA SER A 457 8.06 -14.53 16.67
C SER A 457 6.69 -14.14 16.10
N SER A 458 5.80 -13.51 16.88
CA SER A 458 4.59 -12.88 16.33
C SER A 458 4.94 -11.59 15.57
N ARG A 459 5.60 -11.71 14.41
CA ARG A 459 5.86 -10.59 13.49
C ARG A 459 4.95 -10.74 12.27
N TYR A 460 4.44 -9.65 11.74
CA TYR A 460 3.55 -9.63 10.58
C TYR A 460 4.14 -8.76 9.48
N ARG A 461 3.97 -9.23 8.26
CA ARG A 461 4.36 -8.47 7.08
C ARG A 461 3.24 -7.51 6.74
N GLN A 462 3.59 -6.26 6.52
CA GLN A 462 2.64 -5.23 6.12
C GLN A 462 2.60 -5.14 4.60
N GLY A 463 1.43 -5.08 4.01
CA GLY A 463 1.28 -5.07 2.56
C GLY A 463 -0.08 -4.58 2.11
N ASP A 464 -0.26 -4.52 0.80
CA ASP A 464 -1.51 -4.09 0.17
C ASP A 464 -2.54 -5.21 -0.03
N GLY A 465 -2.21 -6.43 0.40
CA GLY A 465 -3.06 -7.63 0.24
C GLY A 465 -2.82 -8.39 -1.08
N ASP A 466 -2.20 -7.74 -2.07
CA ASP A 466 -1.71 -8.30 -3.34
C ASP A 466 -2.65 -9.25 -4.11
N LEU A 467 -3.95 -8.95 -4.18
CA LEU A 467 -4.77 -9.07 -5.40
C LEU A 467 -6.18 -8.50 -5.21
N GLU A 468 -6.37 -7.62 -4.20
CA GLU A 468 -7.64 -7.02 -3.85
C GLU A 468 -7.64 -5.73 -3.02
N GLY A 469 -6.49 -5.05 -2.91
CA GLY A 469 -6.40 -3.79 -2.20
C GLY A 469 -7.25 -2.67 -2.79
N ASP A 470 -7.62 -2.70 -4.07
CA ASP A 470 -8.17 -1.53 -4.76
C ASP A 470 -9.50 -1.01 -4.17
N ILE A 471 -10.29 -1.82 -3.48
CA ILE A 471 -11.55 -1.38 -2.85
C ILE A 471 -11.53 -1.43 -1.32
N LEU A 472 -10.40 -1.77 -0.69
CA LEU A 472 -10.30 -1.86 0.78
C LEU A 472 -10.68 -0.54 1.47
N ALA A 473 -10.37 0.59 0.82
CA ALA A 473 -10.76 1.92 1.27
C ALA A 473 -12.28 2.07 1.45
N GLN A 474 -13.09 1.43 0.58
CA GLN A 474 -14.55 1.43 0.69
C GLN A 474 -15.02 0.70 1.94
N TYR A 475 -14.48 -0.48 2.23
CA TYR A 475 -14.84 -1.22 3.46
C TYR A 475 -14.54 -0.41 4.71
N ASN A 476 -13.36 0.21 4.75
CA ASN A 476 -12.92 1.00 5.89
C ASN A 476 -13.84 2.21 6.12
N VAL A 477 -14.34 2.84 5.07
CA VAL A 477 -15.36 3.89 5.21
C VAL A 477 -16.71 3.31 5.65
N LEU A 478 -17.15 2.20 5.04
CA LEU A 478 -18.45 1.57 5.30
C LEU A 478 -18.65 1.20 6.78
N VAL A 479 -17.62 0.67 7.44
CA VAL A 479 -17.68 0.26 8.85
C VAL A 479 -17.80 1.43 9.84
N ARG A 480 -17.73 2.68 9.37
CA ARG A 480 -17.90 3.89 10.19
C ARG A 480 -19.32 4.44 10.19
N SER A 481 -20.29 3.73 9.62
CA SER A 481 -21.69 4.16 9.55
C SER A 481 -21.90 5.51 8.85
N VAL A 482 -21.21 5.73 7.73
CA VAL A 482 -21.49 6.90 6.88
C VAL A 482 -22.81 6.74 6.14
N ASP A 483 -23.51 7.85 5.88
CA ASP A 483 -24.76 7.85 5.11
C ASP A 483 -24.48 7.81 3.60
N HIS A 484 -23.38 8.46 3.22
CA HIS A 484 -22.96 8.64 1.83
C HIS A 484 -21.53 8.15 1.61
N GLU A 485 -21.28 7.59 0.43
CA GLU A 485 -19.92 7.26 0.00
C GLU A 485 -19.72 7.64 -1.46
N VAL A 486 -18.61 8.31 -1.75
CA VAL A 486 -18.13 8.54 -3.13
C VAL A 486 -16.90 7.67 -3.35
N CYS A 487 -17.02 6.69 -4.25
CA CYS A 487 -15.94 5.75 -4.54
C CYS A 487 -15.38 5.98 -5.94
N PHE A 488 -14.08 6.25 -6.02
CA PHE A 488 -13.34 6.39 -7.26
C PHE A 488 -12.59 5.08 -7.57
N LEU A 489 -13.18 4.24 -8.41
CA LEU A 489 -12.57 2.99 -8.87
C LEU A 489 -11.71 3.25 -10.11
N ASN A 490 -10.46 3.64 -9.87
CA ASN A 490 -9.44 3.96 -10.87
C ASN A 490 -8.77 2.69 -11.43
N THR A 491 -9.59 1.79 -11.97
CA THR A 491 -9.17 0.44 -12.41
C THR A 491 -8.52 0.42 -13.81
N SER A 492 -7.67 -0.57 -14.07
CA SER A 492 -7.13 -0.86 -15.42
C SER A 492 -8.04 -1.79 -16.24
N GLN A 493 -9.13 -2.31 -15.66
CA GLN A 493 -10.05 -3.20 -16.35
C GLN A 493 -11.22 -2.38 -16.91
N PRO A 494 -11.47 -2.38 -18.22
CA PRO A 494 -12.61 -1.67 -18.79
C PRO A 494 -13.93 -2.33 -18.39
N LEU A 495 -14.99 -1.52 -18.33
CA LEU A 495 -16.36 -2.03 -18.22
C LEU A 495 -16.88 -2.35 -19.63
N ALA A 496 -17.34 -3.57 -19.85
CA ALA A 496 -17.96 -3.97 -21.11
C ALA A 496 -19.28 -3.20 -21.31
N PRO A 497 -19.50 -2.61 -22.50
CA PRO A 497 -20.73 -1.88 -22.79
C PRO A 497 -21.93 -2.83 -22.93
N ARG A 498 -23.13 -2.27 -22.81
CA ARG A 498 -24.39 -3.04 -22.77
C ARG A 498 -24.66 -3.95 -23.97
N ASP A 499 -24.10 -3.64 -25.14
CA ASP A 499 -24.23 -4.43 -26.36
C ASP A 499 -23.25 -5.61 -26.43
N LYS A 500 -22.28 -5.65 -25.50
CA LYS A 500 -21.26 -6.70 -25.40
C LYS A 500 -21.48 -7.63 -24.22
N TRP A 501 -22.09 -7.14 -23.15
CA TRP A 501 -22.36 -7.92 -21.95
C TRP A 501 -23.63 -7.49 -21.24
N ASP A 502 -24.42 -8.47 -20.81
CA ASP A 502 -25.64 -8.30 -20.04
C ASP A 502 -25.42 -8.77 -18.59
N PRO A 503 -25.42 -7.87 -17.58
CA PRO A 503 -25.21 -8.27 -16.19
C PRO A 503 -26.39 -9.07 -15.59
N TYR A 504 -27.48 -9.28 -16.34
CA TYR A 504 -28.62 -10.12 -15.92
C TYR A 504 -28.56 -11.54 -16.47
N SER A 505 -27.68 -11.84 -17.43
CA SER A 505 -27.53 -13.21 -17.95
C SER A 505 -26.73 -14.10 -17.00
N GLU A 506 -26.97 -15.40 -17.06
CA GLU A 506 -26.05 -16.37 -16.46
C GLU A 506 -24.66 -16.14 -17.05
N THR A 507 -23.72 -15.69 -16.22
CA THR A 507 -22.40 -15.25 -16.63
C THR A 507 -21.38 -16.21 -16.02
N SER A 508 -20.46 -16.73 -16.83
CA SER A 508 -19.35 -17.53 -16.31
C SER A 508 -18.36 -16.67 -15.53
N GLU A 509 -17.58 -17.26 -14.64
CA GLU A 509 -16.51 -16.53 -13.91
C GLU A 509 -15.50 -15.87 -14.85
N GLU A 510 -15.21 -16.49 -15.99
CA GLU A 510 -14.32 -15.95 -17.03
C GLU A 510 -14.93 -14.72 -17.69
N GLU A 511 -16.20 -14.81 -18.09
CA GLU A 511 -16.91 -13.70 -18.70
C GLU A 511 -17.07 -12.51 -17.74
N LEU A 512 -17.25 -12.76 -16.43
CA LEU A 512 -17.22 -11.71 -15.40
C LEU A 512 -15.86 -10.99 -15.36
N ARG A 513 -14.75 -11.75 -15.34
CA ARG A 513 -13.39 -11.17 -15.31
C ARG A 513 -13.07 -10.33 -16.54
N ASP A 514 -13.62 -10.70 -17.69
CA ASP A 514 -13.39 -9.99 -18.95
C ASP A 514 -14.30 -8.77 -19.12
N SER A 515 -15.44 -8.75 -18.41
CA SER A 515 -16.49 -7.74 -18.62
C SER A 515 -16.51 -6.60 -17.60
N ILE A 516 -15.97 -6.81 -16.41
CA ILE A 516 -15.96 -5.80 -15.34
C ILE A 516 -14.75 -6.01 -14.43
N SER A 517 -14.37 -4.96 -13.71
CA SER A 517 -13.28 -5.08 -12.75
C SER A 517 -13.54 -6.20 -11.74
N SER A 518 -12.58 -7.12 -11.61
CA SER A 518 -12.65 -8.29 -10.72
C SER A 518 -12.88 -7.95 -9.23
N PHE A 519 -12.72 -6.69 -8.84
CA PHE A 519 -12.97 -6.21 -7.47
C PHE A 519 -14.46 -5.97 -7.16
N LEU A 520 -15.30 -5.69 -8.17
CA LEU A 520 -16.70 -5.33 -7.94
C LEU A 520 -17.63 -6.53 -7.69
N PRO A 521 -17.61 -7.62 -8.49
CA PRO A 521 -18.55 -8.72 -8.30
C PRO A 521 -18.51 -9.37 -6.90
N PRO A 522 -17.34 -9.56 -6.25
CA PRO A 522 -17.28 -10.12 -4.89
C PRO A 522 -18.06 -9.31 -3.84
N LEU A 523 -18.16 -7.98 -3.99
CA LEU A 523 -18.97 -7.13 -3.10
C LEU A 523 -20.44 -7.57 -3.05
N PHE A 524 -20.95 -8.10 -4.16
CA PHE A 524 -22.34 -8.52 -4.33
C PHE A 524 -22.53 -10.03 -4.15
N GLY A 525 -21.48 -10.78 -3.84
CA GLY A 525 -21.57 -12.23 -3.64
C GLY A 525 -21.20 -13.08 -4.87
N LEU A 526 -20.76 -12.45 -5.97
CA LEU A 526 -20.44 -13.15 -7.21
C LEU A 526 -18.96 -13.52 -7.25
N SER A 527 -18.67 -14.79 -7.52
CA SER A 527 -17.29 -15.25 -7.71
C SER A 527 -16.80 -14.87 -9.10
N VAL A 528 -15.59 -14.32 -9.15
CA VAL A 528 -14.81 -14.14 -10.38
C VAL A 528 -13.81 -15.29 -10.57
N GLY A 529 -14.12 -16.43 -9.96
CA GLY A 529 -13.29 -17.61 -9.86
C GLY A 529 -12.29 -17.54 -8.73
N ALA A 530 -12.19 -18.66 -8.01
CA ALA A 530 -11.04 -18.90 -7.17
C ALA A 530 -9.85 -19.02 -8.11
N ASP A 531 -8.88 -18.12 -7.99
CA ASP A 531 -7.59 -18.52 -8.51
C ASP A 531 -7.11 -19.75 -7.72
N ARG A 532 -6.16 -20.46 -8.32
CA ARG A 532 -5.63 -21.75 -7.88
C ARG A 532 -5.15 -21.78 -6.42
N TRP A 533 -5.01 -20.63 -5.75
CA TRP A 533 -4.31 -20.48 -4.47
C TRP A 533 -5.21 -20.00 -3.31
N GLY A 534 -6.53 -19.88 -3.53
CA GLY A 534 -7.51 -19.73 -2.44
C GLY A 534 -7.43 -18.41 -1.67
N TRP A 535 -7.41 -17.29 -2.38
CA TRP A 535 -7.33 -15.96 -1.79
C TRP A 535 -8.62 -15.66 -1.04
N PRO A 536 -8.56 -15.31 0.26
CA PRO A 536 -9.75 -14.86 0.97
C PRO A 536 -10.36 -13.67 0.26
N GLU A 537 -9.51 -12.78 -0.25
CA GLU A 537 -9.93 -11.52 -0.81
C GLU A 537 -10.85 -11.82 -2.03
N ARG A 538 -10.50 -12.66 -3.01
CA ARG A 538 -11.40 -12.98 -4.16
C ARG A 538 -12.56 -13.90 -3.87
N ASP A 539 -12.73 -14.23 -2.61
CA ASP A 539 -13.80 -15.08 -2.12
C ASP A 539 -14.99 -14.20 -1.70
N PRO A 540 -16.13 -14.31 -2.40
CA PRO A 540 -17.37 -13.68 -1.96
C PRO A 540 -17.73 -14.01 -0.50
N ALA A 541 -17.26 -15.13 0.05
CA ALA A 541 -17.46 -15.48 1.46
C ALA A 541 -16.80 -14.50 2.44
N THR A 542 -15.76 -13.77 2.04
CA THR A 542 -15.07 -12.79 2.91
C THR A 542 -15.38 -11.34 2.55
N LEU A 543 -15.84 -11.07 1.32
CA LEU A 543 -16.06 -9.72 0.81
C LEU A 543 -17.51 -9.29 0.74
N ARG A 544 -18.45 -10.21 0.55
CA ARG A 544 -19.82 -9.83 0.24
C ARG A 544 -20.39 -8.88 1.30
N VAL A 545 -20.77 -7.67 0.88
CA VAL A 545 -21.39 -6.64 1.73
C VAL A 545 -22.67 -6.08 1.12
N PHE A 546 -23.00 -6.40 -0.12
CA PHE A 546 -24.27 -6.04 -0.76
C PHE A 546 -25.05 -7.27 -1.22
N ARG A 547 -26.32 -7.08 -1.60
CA ARG A 547 -27.16 -8.16 -2.11
C ARG A 547 -26.83 -8.44 -3.57
N GLU A 548 -26.73 -9.71 -3.93
CA GLU A 548 -26.49 -10.15 -5.31
C GLU A 548 -27.49 -9.56 -6.31
N SER A 549 -28.76 -9.42 -5.90
CA SER A 549 -29.83 -8.81 -6.71
C SER A 549 -29.54 -7.37 -7.14
N ASP A 550 -28.69 -6.66 -6.40
CA ASP A 550 -28.36 -5.26 -6.67
C ASP A 550 -27.26 -5.13 -7.75
N PHE A 551 -26.51 -6.21 -8.04
CA PHE A 551 -25.42 -6.20 -9.01
C PHE A 551 -25.87 -5.82 -10.43
N GLY A 552 -26.90 -6.51 -10.93
CA GLY A 552 -27.43 -6.29 -12.28
C GLY A 552 -27.85 -4.82 -12.51
N PRO A 553 -28.73 -4.25 -11.66
CA PRO A 553 -29.10 -2.84 -11.72
C PRO A 553 -27.91 -1.88 -11.59
N PHE A 554 -26.98 -2.16 -10.68
CA PHE A 554 -25.81 -1.32 -10.43
C PHE A 554 -24.90 -1.23 -11.66
N VAL A 555 -24.59 -2.37 -12.27
CA VAL A 555 -23.80 -2.44 -13.50
C VAL A 555 -24.54 -1.82 -14.69
N ARG A 556 -25.83 -2.12 -14.83
CA ARG A 556 -26.63 -1.60 -15.94
C ARG A 556 -26.66 -0.07 -15.94
N ALA A 557 -26.78 0.56 -14.77
CA ALA A 557 -26.75 2.01 -14.63
C ALA A 557 -25.43 2.62 -15.13
N MET A 558 -24.28 1.99 -14.83
CA MET A 558 -22.97 2.42 -15.35
C MET A 558 -22.90 2.28 -16.87
N GLN A 559 -23.38 1.15 -17.41
CA GLN A 559 -23.40 0.93 -18.87
C GLN A 559 -24.32 1.92 -19.59
N ASP A 560 -25.44 2.29 -18.99
CA ASP A 560 -26.35 3.30 -19.55
C ASP A 560 -25.71 4.70 -19.50
N SER A 561 -24.99 5.05 -18.43
CA SER A 561 -24.19 6.30 -18.39
C SER A 561 -23.15 6.36 -19.52
N MET A 562 -22.47 5.24 -19.81
CA MET A 562 -21.55 5.15 -20.96
C MET A 562 -22.27 5.25 -22.30
N ALA A 563 -23.47 4.66 -22.42
CA ALA A 563 -24.27 4.71 -23.64
C ALA A 563 -24.73 6.13 -23.98
N ASP A 564 -24.96 6.96 -22.96
CA ASP A 564 -25.23 8.40 -23.08
C ASP A 564 -23.99 9.23 -23.48
N GLY A 565 -22.83 8.58 -23.67
CA GLY A 565 -21.58 9.21 -24.07
C GLY A 565 -20.74 9.75 -22.90
N LYS A 566 -21.20 9.58 -21.66
CA LYS A 566 -20.50 10.01 -20.43
C LYS A 566 -19.53 8.92 -19.95
N THR A 567 -18.84 9.19 -18.84
CA THR A 567 -18.12 8.15 -18.10
C THR A 567 -19.07 7.23 -17.35
N ALA A 568 -18.60 6.04 -16.98
CA ALA A 568 -19.33 5.08 -16.15
C ALA A 568 -19.47 5.60 -14.72
N VAL A 569 -20.66 6.11 -14.40
CA VAL A 569 -21.00 6.63 -13.07
C VAL A 569 -22.34 6.04 -12.65
N VAL A 570 -22.45 5.64 -11.39
CA VAL A 570 -23.70 5.18 -10.78
C VAL A 570 -23.84 5.78 -9.39
N ARG A 571 -25.05 6.26 -9.07
CA ARG A 571 -25.47 6.54 -7.69
C ARG A 571 -26.63 5.62 -7.36
N MET A 572 -26.49 4.83 -6.31
CA MET A 572 -27.48 3.87 -5.87
C MET A 572 -27.47 3.75 -4.37
N THR A 573 -28.66 3.78 -3.76
CA THR A 573 -28.79 3.40 -2.35
C THR A 573 -28.76 1.88 -2.23
N LEU A 574 -27.68 1.35 -1.70
CA LEU A 574 -27.49 -0.06 -1.42
C LEU A 574 -27.83 -0.35 0.04
N THR A 575 -28.17 -1.61 0.33
CA THR A 575 -28.30 -2.07 1.71
C THR A 575 -27.25 -3.13 2.00
N THR A 576 -26.59 -3.02 3.14
CA THR A 576 -25.57 -3.98 3.51
C THR A 576 -26.16 -5.35 3.83
N VAL A 577 -25.41 -6.41 3.51
CA VAL A 577 -25.54 -7.72 4.14
C VAL A 577 -24.42 -7.89 5.17
N GLY A 578 -24.68 -8.69 6.21
CA GLY A 578 -23.70 -8.90 7.27
C GLY A 578 -22.43 -9.58 6.73
N ASN A 579 -21.27 -9.07 7.12
CA ASN A 579 -19.97 -9.63 6.81
C ASN A 579 -19.09 -9.61 8.05
N ASP A 580 -18.96 -10.78 8.67
CA ASP A 580 -18.24 -10.94 9.93
C ASP A 580 -16.72 -10.87 9.77
N TYR A 581 -16.20 -11.17 8.57
CA TYR A 581 -14.78 -11.08 8.28
C TYR A 581 -14.32 -9.61 8.21
N MET A 582 -15.14 -8.75 7.63
CA MET A 582 -14.89 -7.31 7.51
C MET A 582 -15.56 -6.47 8.61
N GLY A 583 -16.32 -7.07 9.52
CA GLY A 583 -17.00 -6.34 10.59
C GLY A 583 -18.21 -5.50 10.14
N VAL A 584 -18.80 -5.79 8.97
CA VAL A 584 -19.94 -5.04 8.43
C VAL A 584 -21.26 -5.61 8.95
N ALA A 585 -22.10 -4.75 9.52
CA ALA A 585 -23.42 -5.12 9.99
C ALA A 585 -24.44 -5.17 8.83
N PRO A 586 -25.46 -6.04 8.90
CA PRO A 586 -26.55 -6.06 7.92
C PRO A 586 -27.47 -4.83 8.03
N ASP A 587 -28.29 -4.62 6.99
CA ASP A 587 -29.45 -3.71 6.98
C ASP A 587 -29.14 -2.22 7.11
N LYS A 588 -27.87 -1.81 6.91
CA LYS A 588 -27.50 -0.39 6.81
C LYS A 588 -27.73 0.10 5.39
N ARG A 589 -28.34 1.28 5.25
CA ARG A 589 -28.50 1.95 3.97
C ARG A 589 -27.26 2.80 3.71
N LEU A 590 -26.67 2.64 2.54
CA LEU A 590 -25.56 3.45 2.05
C LEU A 590 -25.97 4.07 0.72
N ASP A 591 -25.92 5.38 0.61
CA ASP A 591 -26.02 6.05 -0.68
C ASP A 591 -24.65 6.12 -1.36
N LEU A 592 -24.38 5.16 -2.24
CA LEU A 592 -23.09 5.00 -2.90
C LEU A 592 -23.11 5.68 -4.27
N CYS A 593 -22.20 6.62 -4.49
CA CYS A 593 -21.86 7.15 -5.81
C CYS A 593 -20.49 6.60 -6.26
N LEU A 594 -20.48 5.69 -7.23
CA LEU A 594 -19.27 5.09 -7.77
C LEU A 594 -18.94 5.69 -9.14
N PHE A 595 -17.70 6.17 -9.27
CA PHE A 595 -17.07 6.56 -10.52
C PHE A 595 -16.15 5.42 -10.95
N TYR A 596 -16.58 4.67 -11.96
CA TYR A 596 -15.76 3.65 -12.59
C TYR A 596 -14.93 4.31 -13.68
N LEU A 597 -13.61 4.16 -13.64
CA LEU A 597 -12.76 4.77 -14.65
C LEU A 597 -13.11 4.22 -16.04
N SER A 598 -13.56 5.10 -16.94
CA SER A 598 -13.90 4.75 -18.31
C SER A 598 -13.65 5.95 -19.22
N SER A 599 -13.55 5.71 -20.53
CA SER A 599 -13.58 6.79 -21.51
C SER A 599 -14.96 7.46 -21.59
N SER A 600 -15.03 8.59 -22.29
CA SER A 600 -16.25 9.38 -22.49
C SER A 600 -16.25 9.98 -23.89
N LYS A 601 -17.20 9.56 -24.74
CA LYS A 601 -17.34 10.09 -26.11
C LYS A 601 -17.70 11.57 -26.10
N GLU A 602 -18.50 12.00 -25.13
CA GLU A 602 -18.90 13.40 -24.95
C GLU A 602 -17.68 14.27 -24.65
N TRP A 603 -16.82 13.81 -23.72
CA TRP A 603 -15.60 14.53 -23.35
C TRP A 603 -14.57 14.54 -24.48
N GLU A 604 -14.33 13.38 -25.11
CA GLU A 604 -13.39 13.27 -26.23
C GLU A 604 -13.79 14.16 -27.42
N ALA A 605 -15.09 14.34 -27.67
CA ALA A 605 -15.58 15.22 -28.73
C ALA A 605 -15.26 16.70 -28.49
N GLN A 606 -15.13 17.13 -27.22
CA GLN A 606 -14.79 18.50 -26.84
C GLN A 606 -13.29 18.79 -26.87
N LEU A 607 -12.44 17.75 -26.90
CA LEU A 607 -10.99 17.94 -26.93
C LEU A 607 -10.51 18.66 -28.20
N PRO A 608 -9.43 19.45 -28.09
CA PRO A 608 -8.71 20.01 -29.23
C PRO A 608 -8.29 18.96 -30.26
N GLN A 609 -8.25 19.37 -31.54
CA GLN A 609 -7.94 18.47 -32.64
C GLN A 609 -6.58 17.78 -32.48
N ASP A 610 -5.56 18.50 -32.02
CA ASP A 610 -4.21 17.94 -31.83
C ASP A 610 -4.19 16.82 -30.78
N THR A 611 -4.93 16.97 -29.68
CA THR A 611 -5.07 15.95 -28.64
C THR A 611 -5.91 14.77 -29.13
N ARG A 612 -7.02 15.02 -29.84
CA ARG A 612 -7.83 13.96 -30.47
C ARG A 612 -7.01 13.15 -31.47
N ASP A 613 -6.16 13.80 -32.26
CA ASP A 613 -5.26 13.14 -33.22
C ASP A 613 -4.23 12.24 -32.52
N GLN A 614 -3.77 12.60 -31.31
CA GLN A 614 -2.89 11.73 -30.53
C GLN A 614 -3.64 10.55 -29.90
N LEU A 615 -4.85 10.77 -29.39
CA LEU A 615 -5.71 9.72 -28.84
C LEU A 615 -6.11 8.70 -29.92
N ALA A 616 -6.43 9.18 -31.13
CA ALA A 616 -6.83 8.33 -32.26
C ALA A 616 -5.74 7.35 -32.72
N LYS A 617 -4.48 7.54 -32.30
CA LYS A 617 -3.39 6.59 -32.56
C LYS A 617 -3.47 5.33 -31.69
N GLY A 618 -4.31 5.31 -30.66
CA GLY A 618 -4.46 4.17 -29.76
C GLY A 618 -3.11 3.75 -29.16
N ASP A 619 -2.80 2.45 -29.24
CA ASP A 619 -1.60 1.86 -28.67
C ASP A 619 -0.28 2.30 -29.35
N ASP A 620 -0.35 2.87 -30.56
CA ASP A 620 0.81 3.44 -31.24
C ASP A 620 1.07 4.91 -30.83
N GLY A 621 0.16 5.50 -30.06
CA GLY A 621 0.18 6.89 -29.61
C GLY A 621 0.91 7.14 -28.29
N PRO A 622 0.99 8.41 -27.84
CA PRO A 622 1.52 8.77 -26.52
C PRO A 622 0.57 8.38 -25.37
N PHE A 623 -0.68 8.05 -25.68
CA PHE A 623 -1.73 7.70 -24.72
C PHE A 623 -2.17 6.22 -24.84
N ALA A 624 -1.23 5.33 -25.21
CA ALA A 624 -1.48 3.89 -25.28
C ALA A 624 -2.12 3.37 -23.98
N GLY A 625 -3.19 2.58 -24.10
CA GLY A 625 -3.97 2.10 -22.97
C GLY A 625 -4.83 3.14 -22.23
N PHE A 626 -5.01 4.36 -22.74
CA PHE A 626 -5.92 5.34 -22.14
C PHE A 626 -7.38 4.85 -22.12
N PRO A 627 -8.14 5.10 -21.03
CA PRO A 627 -7.74 5.71 -19.76
C PRO A 627 -7.17 4.72 -18.74
N HIS A 628 -7.09 3.44 -19.10
CA HIS A 628 -6.74 2.30 -18.24
C HIS A 628 -5.23 2.01 -18.17
N PHE A 629 -4.39 3.04 -18.01
CA PHE A 629 -2.93 2.89 -18.01
C PHE A 629 -2.44 1.80 -17.04
N GLY A 630 -1.42 1.02 -17.43
CA GLY A 630 -0.80 0.03 -16.56
C GLY A 630 -0.17 0.67 -15.32
N SER A 631 -0.31 0.04 -14.15
CA SER A 631 0.33 0.51 -12.91
C SER A 631 1.86 0.31 -12.91
N PHE A 632 2.34 -0.61 -13.75
CA PHE A 632 3.74 -0.88 -14.06
C PHE A 632 3.89 -0.89 -15.57
N LEU A 633 4.99 -0.32 -16.08
CA LEU A 633 5.16 -0.05 -17.52
C LEU A 633 3.90 0.58 -18.15
N PRO A 634 3.45 1.76 -17.67
CA PRO A 634 2.33 2.44 -18.31
C PRO A 634 2.61 2.83 -19.77
N ASN A 635 3.88 2.77 -20.18
CA ASN A 635 4.35 3.16 -21.50
C ASN A 635 4.90 1.95 -22.26
N PRO A 636 4.53 1.75 -23.54
CA PRO A 636 5.05 0.65 -24.34
C PRO A 636 6.58 0.73 -24.49
N ILE A 637 7.24 -0.42 -24.41
CA ILE A 637 8.67 -0.56 -24.71
C ILE A 637 8.85 -0.37 -26.22
N VAL A 638 9.49 0.72 -26.65
CA VAL A 638 9.76 0.94 -28.07
C VAL A 638 10.80 -0.09 -28.56
N SER A 639 10.40 -0.94 -29.51
CA SER A 639 11.28 -1.93 -30.12
C SER A 639 12.36 -1.27 -30.97
N CYS A 640 13.61 -1.72 -30.82
CA CYS A 640 14.71 -1.37 -31.71
C CYS A 640 14.44 -1.89 -33.14
N GLY A 641 14.71 -1.05 -34.14
CA GLY A 641 15.10 -1.53 -35.46
C GLY A 641 16.44 -2.27 -35.37
N ALA A 642 16.78 -3.08 -36.37
CA ALA A 642 17.96 -3.96 -36.40
C ALA A 642 19.35 -3.27 -36.35
N GLY A 643 19.42 -1.98 -35.98
CA GLY A 643 20.62 -1.14 -36.00
C GLY A 643 21.23 -0.78 -34.64
N GLY A 644 20.69 -1.25 -33.51
CA GLY A 644 21.39 -1.17 -32.21
C GLY A 644 21.53 0.22 -31.57
N GLU A 645 20.84 1.25 -32.04
CA GLU A 645 20.80 2.56 -31.34
C GLU A 645 19.68 2.59 -30.28
N CYS A 646 20.10 2.71 -29.02
CA CYS A 646 19.38 3.05 -27.78
C CYS A 646 17.95 2.51 -27.57
N CYS A 647 17.82 1.55 -26.65
CA CYS A 647 16.57 1.22 -25.96
C CYS A 647 16.12 2.40 -25.09
N GLY A 648 15.15 3.20 -25.55
CA GLY A 648 14.53 4.26 -24.74
C GLY A 648 13.16 3.83 -24.25
N LEU A 649 12.94 3.83 -22.93
CA LEU A 649 11.57 3.86 -22.39
C LEU A 649 10.99 5.24 -22.67
N LYS A 650 9.84 5.33 -23.35
CA LYS A 650 9.06 6.58 -23.43
C LYS A 650 8.34 6.80 -22.08
N GLY A 651 9.08 6.99 -20.99
CA GLY A 651 8.52 7.16 -19.64
C GLY A 651 9.20 6.32 -18.56
N GLY A 652 8.81 6.50 -17.30
CA GLY A 652 9.30 5.69 -16.19
C GLY A 652 8.60 4.33 -16.09
N LEU A 653 9.18 3.41 -15.32
CA LEU A 653 8.63 2.07 -15.08
C LEU A 653 7.39 2.10 -14.17
N THR A 654 7.32 3.11 -13.30
CA THR A 654 6.21 3.31 -12.34
C THR A 654 5.61 4.71 -12.42
N SER A 655 5.82 5.43 -13.52
CA SER A 655 5.36 6.80 -13.68
C SER A 655 4.73 7.09 -15.04
N LEU A 656 3.76 7.99 -15.02
CA LEU A 656 3.14 8.55 -16.22
C LEU A 656 3.94 9.74 -16.73
N THR A 657 3.77 10.08 -18.01
CA THR A 657 4.22 11.38 -18.51
C THR A 657 3.33 12.50 -17.97
N LYS A 658 3.77 13.76 -18.15
CA LYS A 658 2.94 14.91 -17.78
C LYS A 658 1.65 14.94 -18.59
N GLU A 659 1.75 14.64 -19.88
CA GLU A 659 0.63 14.63 -20.80
C GLU A 659 -0.39 13.56 -20.41
N GLN A 660 0.07 12.35 -20.10
CA GLN A 660 -0.80 11.27 -19.62
C GLN A 660 -1.49 11.64 -18.31
N THR A 661 -0.73 12.23 -17.38
CA THR A 661 -1.24 12.67 -16.08
C THR A 661 -2.31 13.74 -16.23
N ASN A 662 -2.03 14.81 -17.00
CA ASN A 662 -2.96 15.91 -17.22
C ASN A 662 -4.18 15.48 -18.04
N LEU A 663 -4.03 14.59 -19.01
CA LEU A 663 -5.15 14.12 -19.83
C LEU A 663 -6.10 13.26 -18.99
N LEU A 664 -5.55 12.33 -18.20
CA LEU A 664 -6.34 11.49 -17.30
C LEU A 664 -7.01 12.32 -16.19
N ALA A 665 -6.27 13.25 -15.57
CA ALA A 665 -6.82 14.16 -14.58
C ALA A 665 -7.90 15.08 -15.19
N GLY A 666 -7.75 15.50 -16.44
CA GLY A 666 -8.76 16.29 -17.15
C GLY A 666 -10.06 15.50 -17.38
N LEU A 667 -9.96 14.22 -17.76
CA LEU A 667 -11.11 13.34 -17.91
C LEU A 667 -11.84 13.13 -16.57
N THR A 668 -11.09 12.83 -15.51
CA THR A 668 -11.70 12.50 -14.21
C THR A 668 -12.21 13.73 -13.46
N ASP A 669 -11.56 14.89 -13.61
CA ASP A 669 -12.09 16.18 -13.16
C ASP A 669 -13.41 16.49 -13.87
N TRP A 670 -13.43 16.38 -15.21
CA TRP A 670 -14.65 16.60 -15.99
C TRP A 670 -15.77 15.65 -15.58
N ALA A 671 -15.48 14.37 -15.34
CA ALA A 671 -16.47 13.39 -14.90
C ALA A 671 -17.13 13.79 -13.58
N VAL A 672 -16.35 14.26 -12.60
CA VAL A 672 -16.88 14.76 -11.31
C VAL A 672 -17.68 16.05 -11.52
N MET A 673 -17.14 17.01 -12.27
CA MET A 673 -17.80 18.29 -12.55
C MET A 673 -19.12 18.12 -13.31
N LYS A 674 -19.18 17.16 -14.25
CA LYS A 674 -20.39 16.82 -15.00
C LYS A 674 -21.49 16.23 -14.10
N ASN A 675 -21.10 15.63 -12.98
CA ASN A 675 -21.99 15.04 -11.98
C ASN A 675 -22.10 15.90 -10.70
N LYS A 676 -21.78 17.20 -10.75
CA LYS A 676 -21.83 18.08 -9.57
C LYS A 676 -23.21 18.13 -8.88
N GLU A 677 -24.29 18.09 -9.66
CA GLU A 677 -25.67 18.08 -9.11
C GLU A 677 -25.98 16.75 -8.42
N LEU A 678 -25.48 15.64 -8.97
CA LEU A 678 -25.57 14.32 -8.35
C LEU A 678 -24.84 14.28 -7.00
N LEU A 679 -23.73 15.01 -6.88
CA LEU A 679 -22.89 15.04 -5.69
C LEU A 679 -23.37 16.04 -4.64
N ALA A 680 -23.94 17.19 -5.03
CA ALA A 680 -24.31 18.27 -4.12
C ALA A 680 -25.08 17.76 -2.89
N ASP A 681 -26.17 17.01 -3.11
CA ASP A 681 -27.02 16.45 -2.07
C ASP A 681 -26.31 15.49 -1.11
N MET A 682 -25.18 14.89 -1.51
CA MET A 682 -24.41 13.97 -0.66
C MET A 682 -23.46 14.71 0.30
N PHE A 683 -23.18 15.99 0.03
CA PHE A 683 -22.26 16.83 0.79
C PHE A 683 -22.95 17.96 1.58
N GLU A 684 -24.28 18.08 1.47
CA GLU A 684 -25.14 18.92 2.33
C GLU A 684 -25.35 18.27 3.71
#